data_AF-A0A1G1BFY8-F1
#
_entry.id   AF-A0A1G1BFY8-F1
#
_cell.length_a   1.000
_cell.length_b   1.000
_cell.length_c   1.000
_cell.angle_alpha   90.00
_cell.angle_beta   90.00
_cell.angle_gamma   90.00
#
_symmetry.space_group_name_H-M   'P 1'
#
loop_
_entity.id
_entity.type
_entity.pdbx_description
1 polymer ?
#
loop_
_entity_poly.entity_id
_entity_poly.type
_entity_poly.pdbx_seq_one_letter_code
_entity_poly.pdbx_strand_id
1 'polypeptide(L)'
;MKFFLRTVVLAAILVSNISAQEALSGNITTNQTLTSDKTYLLKGIVRVMPGATLTIQPGTIIYGENTSQGSLIVKPGGKIMAEGTADKPIVFTSEFKKPGATKTPNYGDWGGIIILGNAPINVAGGKALIEGPGDEYGGTVADDNSGVLKYVRIEYPGIAYSLNNEINGLTLGGVGSKTKLEYIQVSYSGDDSFEFFGGTVNAKYLIAYRGWDDDFDTDFGYSGKLQFLLGVRDPAIADASQSNGFESDNDGSGSTNSPRTSPTWYNVTLIGPAATTTSTINSLYKRGMHLRRSSQNKIANALILGWPEGLLIDGTNTVADMKTGTAAFVKNSIIAGSTTVTFKSTDAAFQTDMPTWFTGLGGKTFTANADVKLADAYNLANPNPMPTTGSPVFTGAANPPADGFFDATANYIGAFGYRDWTAGWSSLSIQVPAKPSEIIAGDITTHVTLAKGKDYTLKGIVRVQSGASLTIEPGVKIYGENASQGSLVVKPGGLIFAEGTKDEPIVFTSEFTKAGSTKTPNYGDWGGIILLGKAPINVAGGKALIEGPGDEYGGTDVEDNSGVMKYVRIEYPGIAYSLNNEINGLTLGGVGNKTKLEYIQVSYSGDDSFEFFGGTVNAKYLIAYRGWDDDFDTDFGYSGKLQFLLSLRDPAIADASQSNGFESDNDGSGSTNSPRTSPTWYNVTLIGPAATTSTTFNSLFRNGMHLRRSSQNKIHNALIMGWPQGLLVDGTNTVADMKGGTAAFIKNSIISGSTTATFKSTDATFQTEMPTWFTGLGGRTFTNNADVKLSDAFNVAKPNPMPLAGSPVFTGAATPPNDGFFDTTANFVGAFGTQNWAEGWSSLVFTATDIEEETNHALPTKYELSQNYPNPFNPSTTIKFSMPKDGIVKLSVFNVLGQEVGSLVNGFKQAGSYSVSWNAGSFSSGMYFYRLETNNNVITKKMVLVK
;
A
#
# COMPACT_ATOMS: atom_id res chain seq x y z
N MET A 1 -22.49 5.47 -58.59
CA MET A 1 -23.72 4.65 -58.64
C MET A 1 -23.79 3.86 -57.35
N LYS A 2 -24.70 4.26 -56.43
CA LYS A 2 -25.33 3.54 -55.29
C LYS A 2 -24.48 2.44 -54.62
N PHE A 3 -24.11 2.52 -53.34
CA PHE A 3 -25.04 2.51 -52.20
C PHE A 3 -24.43 3.10 -50.91
N PHE A 4 -25.25 3.92 -50.26
CA PHE A 4 -25.18 4.47 -48.91
C PHE A 4 -25.71 3.43 -47.87
N LEU A 5 -25.48 3.70 -46.57
CA LEU A 5 -26.07 3.10 -45.36
C LEU A 5 -25.53 1.72 -44.90
N ARG A 6 -24.78 1.72 -43.79
CA ARG A 6 -24.99 0.84 -42.60
C ARG A 6 -23.99 1.16 -41.46
N THR A 7 -24.16 2.32 -40.82
CA THR A 7 -23.69 2.52 -39.43
C THR A 7 -24.59 3.53 -38.71
N VAL A 8 -25.86 3.20 -38.54
CA VAL A 8 -26.76 3.82 -37.56
C VAL A 8 -27.61 2.69 -36.97
N VAL A 9 -27.92 2.81 -35.69
CA VAL A 9 -28.64 1.88 -34.80
C VAL A 9 -27.73 0.94 -34.00
N LEU A 10 -27.03 1.52 -33.01
CA LEU A 10 -27.08 1.05 -31.62
C LEU A 10 -26.75 2.22 -30.67
N ALA A 11 -27.51 3.31 -30.81
CA ALA A 11 -27.62 4.36 -29.80
C ALA A 11 -29.11 4.53 -29.51
N ALA A 12 -29.46 4.72 -28.24
CA ALA A 12 -30.80 4.67 -27.64
C ALA A 12 -31.31 3.25 -27.34
N ILE A 13 -30.88 2.71 -26.20
CA ILE A 13 -31.71 2.53 -24.98
C ILE A 13 -30.69 2.42 -23.83
N LEU A 14 -30.18 3.57 -23.39
CA LEU A 14 -29.75 3.71 -22.00
C LEU A 14 -31.04 3.99 -21.26
N VAL A 15 -31.60 2.96 -20.66
CA VAL A 15 -32.65 3.12 -19.66
C VAL A 15 -32.10 4.11 -18.66
N SER A 16 -32.71 5.30 -18.59
CA SER A 16 -32.52 6.19 -17.45
C SER A 16 -33.01 5.40 -16.24
N ASN A 17 -32.09 4.75 -15.54
CA ASN A 17 -32.30 4.39 -14.14
C ASN A 17 -32.42 5.74 -13.43
N ILE A 18 -33.66 6.22 -13.30
CA ILE A 18 -34.01 7.24 -12.34
C ILE A 18 -33.71 6.58 -10.99
N SER A 19 -32.49 6.79 -10.46
CA SER A 19 -32.18 6.41 -9.09
C SER A 19 -33.26 7.06 -8.21
N ALA A 20 -34.03 6.25 -7.49
CA ALA A 20 -35.04 6.78 -6.58
C ALA A 20 -34.36 7.72 -5.59
N GLN A 21 -34.82 8.97 -5.52
CA GLN A 21 -34.31 9.95 -4.56
C GLN A 21 -35.04 9.79 -3.22
N GLU A 22 -34.30 9.66 -2.14
CA GLU A 22 -34.83 9.53 -0.78
C GLU A 22 -34.51 10.77 0.05
N ALA A 23 -35.50 11.33 0.73
CA ALA A 23 -35.31 12.49 1.59
C ALA A 23 -34.80 12.04 2.98
N LEU A 24 -33.72 12.68 3.44
CA LEU A 24 -33.20 12.56 4.80
C LEU A 24 -33.57 13.84 5.56
N SER A 25 -34.26 13.69 6.69
CA SER A 25 -34.71 14.83 7.50
C SER A 25 -34.78 14.43 8.98
N GLY A 26 -34.61 15.41 9.88
CA GLY A 26 -34.75 15.19 11.32
C GLY A 26 -33.64 14.33 11.93
N ASN A 27 -33.99 13.55 12.96
CA ASN A 27 -33.02 12.79 13.75
C ASN A 27 -32.94 11.32 13.29
N ILE A 28 -31.73 10.86 13.03
CA ILE A 28 -31.38 9.44 12.84
C ILE A 28 -31.07 8.87 14.23
N THR A 29 -32.01 8.12 14.79
CA THR A 29 -31.94 7.55 16.15
C THR A 29 -31.55 6.07 16.17
N THR A 30 -31.49 5.42 15.00
CA THR A 30 -31.08 4.03 14.83
C THR A 30 -30.10 3.92 13.67
N ASN A 31 -29.34 2.84 13.61
CA ASN A 31 -28.43 2.62 12.50
C ASN A 31 -29.17 2.66 11.16
N GLN A 32 -28.61 3.39 10.20
CA GLN A 32 -29.19 3.58 8.87
C GLN A 32 -28.08 3.47 7.83
N THR A 33 -28.37 2.80 6.71
CA THR A 33 -27.45 2.65 5.59
C THR A 33 -27.99 3.37 4.36
N LEU A 34 -27.17 4.23 3.76
CA LEU A 34 -27.41 4.84 2.46
C LEU A 34 -26.69 4.02 1.39
N THR A 35 -27.43 3.58 0.37
CA THR A 35 -26.96 2.65 -0.67
C THR A 35 -26.71 3.36 -1.99
N SER A 36 -25.75 2.89 -2.76
CA SER A 36 -25.28 3.59 -3.98
C SER A 36 -26.23 3.48 -5.18
N ASP A 37 -27.27 2.66 -5.10
CA ASP A 37 -28.33 2.54 -6.12
C ASP A 37 -29.34 3.71 -6.09
N LYS A 38 -29.32 4.49 -5.00
CA LYS A 38 -30.19 5.66 -4.77
C LYS A 38 -29.38 6.96 -4.74
N THR A 39 -30.12 8.07 -4.82
CA THR A 39 -29.60 9.37 -4.40
C THR A 39 -30.36 9.86 -3.17
N TYR A 40 -29.74 10.72 -2.37
CA TYR A 40 -30.35 11.22 -1.14
C TYR A 40 -30.46 12.74 -1.16
N LEU A 41 -31.45 13.30 -0.47
CA LEU A 41 -31.63 14.75 -0.30
C LEU A 41 -31.66 15.08 1.20
N LEU A 42 -30.64 15.78 1.70
CA LEU A 42 -30.62 16.39 3.04
C LEU A 42 -31.59 17.57 3.06
N LYS A 43 -32.65 17.44 3.86
CA LYS A 43 -33.71 18.43 4.02
C LYS A 43 -33.75 18.92 5.45
N GLY A 44 -33.49 20.22 5.63
CA GLY A 44 -33.22 20.80 6.93
C GLY A 44 -31.97 20.21 7.58
N ILE A 45 -31.89 20.32 8.90
CA ILE A 45 -30.77 19.79 9.67
C ILE A 45 -31.05 18.32 10.02
N VAL A 46 -30.25 17.42 9.46
CA VAL A 46 -30.26 15.99 9.75
C VAL A 46 -29.25 15.69 10.85
N ARG A 47 -29.67 15.03 11.94
CA ARG A 47 -28.79 14.72 13.08
C ARG A 47 -28.63 13.22 13.27
N VAL A 48 -27.38 12.73 13.26
CA VAL A 48 -27.06 11.39 13.74
C VAL A 48 -26.92 11.44 15.26
N MET A 49 -27.87 10.83 15.95
CA MET A 49 -27.99 10.92 17.40
C MET A 49 -27.02 9.96 18.11
N PRO A 50 -26.73 10.18 19.41
CA PRO A 50 -25.88 9.28 20.19
C PRO A 50 -26.36 7.82 20.12
N GLY A 51 -25.44 6.89 19.85
CA GLY A 51 -25.73 5.46 19.69
C GLY A 51 -26.18 5.04 18.29
N ALA A 52 -26.49 5.98 17.39
CA ALA A 52 -26.81 5.69 15.99
C ALA A 52 -25.57 5.79 15.09
N THR A 53 -25.54 4.95 14.05
CA THR A 53 -24.52 4.97 12.99
C THR A 53 -25.17 5.20 11.64
N LEU A 54 -24.73 6.23 10.92
CA LEU A 54 -25.06 6.46 9.51
C LEU A 54 -23.96 5.86 8.63
N THR A 55 -24.24 4.75 7.95
CA THR A 55 -23.33 4.13 6.99
C THR A 55 -23.66 4.59 5.58
N ILE A 56 -22.66 4.95 4.78
CA ILE A 56 -22.85 5.42 3.40
C ILE A 56 -21.97 4.58 2.48
N GLN A 57 -22.59 3.90 1.51
CA GLN A 57 -21.86 3.05 0.56
C GLN A 57 -21.01 3.86 -0.43
N PRO A 58 -19.87 3.31 -0.91
CA PRO A 58 -19.08 3.94 -1.96
C PRO A 58 -19.90 4.30 -3.20
N GLY A 59 -19.66 5.49 -3.76
CA GLY A 59 -20.36 5.97 -4.97
C GLY A 59 -21.74 6.58 -4.72
N THR A 60 -22.18 6.68 -3.45
CA THR A 60 -23.47 7.32 -3.11
C THR A 60 -23.40 8.85 -3.33
N ILE A 61 -24.47 9.43 -3.90
CA ILE A 61 -24.63 10.87 -4.07
C ILE A 61 -25.71 11.40 -3.13
N ILE A 62 -25.36 12.43 -2.37
CA ILE A 62 -26.22 13.12 -1.41
C ILE A 62 -26.30 14.60 -1.79
N TYR A 63 -27.51 15.11 -1.93
CA TYR A 63 -27.80 16.50 -2.26
C TYR A 63 -28.18 17.30 -1.00
N GLY A 64 -27.68 18.52 -0.84
CA GLY A 64 -28.17 19.48 0.16
C GLY A 64 -29.28 20.38 -0.42
N GLU A 65 -30.43 20.46 0.25
CA GLU A 65 -31.51 21.38 -0.13
C GLU A 65 -31.18 22.82 0.27
N ASN A 66 -31.16 23.74 -0.68
CA ASN A 66 -30.75 25.13 -0.45
C ASN A 66 -31.76 25.88 0.42
N THR A 67 -33.05 25.73 0.11
CA THR A 67 -34.12 26.49 0.79
C THR A 67 -34.28 26.18 2.28
N SER A 68 -33.88 24.98 2.71
CA SER A 68 -33.93 24.58 4.12
C SER A 68 -32.56 24.59 4.80
N GLN A 69 -31.53 25.11 4.13
CA GLN A 69 -30.13 25.08 4.61
C GLN A 69 -29.73 23.65 5.00
N GLY A 70 -30.02 22.68 4.11
CA GLY A 70 -29.80 21.26 4.33
C GLY A 70 -28.39 21.00 4.88
N SER A 71 -28.31 20.27 5.99
CA SER A 71 -27.05 20.06 6.74
C SER A 71 -27.03 18.67 7.37
N LEU A 72 -25.84 18.09 7.53
CA LEU A 72 -25.65 16.84 8.26
C LEU A 72 -24.83 17.09 9.54
N ILE A 73 -25.38 16.73 10.69
CA ILE A 73 -24.68 16.83 11.99
C ILE A 73 -24.53 15.46 12.60
N VAL A 74 -23.30 15.07 12.93
CA VAL A 74 -23.03 13.90 13.77
C VAL A 74 -22.85 14.39 15.21
N LYS A 75 -23.78 14.05 16.10
CA LYS A 75 -23.74 14.46 17.51
C LYS A 75 -22.66 13.68 18.28
N PRO A 76 -22.17 14.19 19.43
CA PRO A 76 -21.25 13.43 20.28
C PRO A 76 -21.83 12.06 20.64
N GLY A 77 -21.09 10.99 20.34
CA GLY A 77 -21.53 9.59 20.53
C GLY A 77 -22.36 8.99 19.37
N GLY A 78 -22.73 9.78 18.36
CA GLY A 78 -23.20 9.31 17.07
C GLY A 78 -22.03 9.00 16.13
N LYS A 79 -22.26 8.25 15.05
CA LYS A 79 -21.20 7.88 14.10
C LYS A 79 -21.60 8.04 12.65
N ILE A 80 -20.65 8.42 11.82
CA ILE A 80 -20.75 8.34 10.35
C ILE A 80 -19.70 7.37 9.81
N MET A 81 -20.11 6.45 8.95
CA MET A 81 -19.22 5.51 8.25
C MET A 81 -19.35 5.77 6.75
N ALA A 82 -18.65 6.80 6.26
CA ALA A 82 -18.61 7.22 4.86
C ALA A 82 -17.25 6.85 4.26
N GLU A 83 -17.13 5.59 3.83
CA GLU A 83 -15.89 5.04 3.27
C GLU A 83 -16.07 4.78 1.77
N GLY A 84 -15.87 5.82 0.96
CA GLY A 84 -15.77 5.67 -0.48
C GLY A 84 -14.52 4.91 -0.91
N THR A 85 -14.35 4.75 -2.22
CA THR A 85 -13.09 4.27 -2.80
C THR A 85 -12.57 5.27 -3.82
N ALA A 86 -11.32 5.10 -4.27
CA ALA A 86 -10.75 6.00 -5.26
C ALA A 86 -11.62 6.05 -6.54
N ASP A 87 -12.12 4.91 -7.00
CA ASP A 87 -12.97 4.80 -8.19
C ASP A 87 -14.45 5.15 -7.93
N LYS A 88 -14.89 5.17 -6.68
CA LYS A 88 -16.28 5.39 -6.27
C LYS A 88 -16.34 6.31 -5.03
N PRO A 89 -15.95 7.59 -5.16
CA PRO A 89 -16.03 8.53 -4.05
C PRO A 89 -17.49 8.76 -3.65
N ILE A 90 -17.71 9.08 -2.37
CA ILE A 90 -19.01 9.57 -1.89
C ILE A 90 -19.08 11.06 -2.17
N VAL A 91 -20.20 11.54 -2.69
CA VAL A 91 -20.36 12.95 -3.08
C VAL A 91 -21.54 13.58 -2.34
N PHE A 92 -21.24 14.57 -1.50
CA PHE A 92 -22.20 15.53 -0.97
C PHE A 92 -22.15 16.80 -1.83
N THR A 93 -23.27 17.26 -2.37
CA THR A 93 -23.27 18.38 -3.31
C THR A 93 -24.57 19.19 -3.29
N SER A 94 -24.58 20.35 -3.94
CA SER A 94 -25.77 21.19 -4.10
C SER A 94 -26.89 20.47 -4.84
N GLU A 95 -28.14 20.66 -4.40
CA GLU A 95 -29.29 20.16 -5.15
C GLU A 95 -29.41 20.73 -6.58
N PHE A 96 -28.75 21.83 -6.89
CA PHE A 96 -28.73 22.39 -8.24
C PHE A 96 -27.80 21.60 -9.19
N LYS A 97 -27.08 20.58 -8.70
CA LYS A 97 -26.42 19.55 -9.54
C LYS A 97 -27.36 18.43 -9.98
N LYS A 98 -28.60 18.36 -9.46
CA LYS A 98 -29.56 17.32 -9.85
C LYS A 98 -29.81 17.35 -11.38
N PRO A 99 -29.95 16.19 -12.04
CA PRO A 99 -30.38 16.15 -13.43
C PRO A 99 -31.70 16.92 -13.63
N GLY A 100 -31.72 17.87 -14.57
CA GLY A 100 -32.90 18.70 -14.85
C GLY A 100 -33.09 19.90 -13.92
N ALA A 101 -32.12 20.24 -13.05
CA ALA A 101 -32.15 21.47 -12.27
C ALA A 101 -32.20 22.72 -13.18
N THR A 102 -32.97 23.72 -12.78
CA THR A 102 -33.15 24.98 -13.53
C THR A 102 -32.15 26.07 -13.13
N LYS A 103 -31.36 25.84 -12.08
CA LYS A 103 -30.32 26.73 -11.58
C LYS A 103 -28.96 26.04 -11.67
N THR A 104 -27.91 26.83 -11.83
CA THR A 104 -26.53 26.36 -11.70
C THR A 104 -26.11 26.48 -10.23
N PRO A 105 -25.35 25.50 -9.69
CA PRO A 105 -24.82 25.59 -8.33
C PRO A 105 -23.95 26.82 -8.11
N ASN A 106 -23.98 27.35 -6.90
CA ASN A 106 -23.17 28.48 -6.44
C ASN A 106 -22.49 28.18 -5.09
N TYR A 107 -21.53 29.01 -4.71
CA TYR A 107 -20.87 28.91 -3.40
C TYR A 107 -21.92 29.02 -2.28
N GLY A 108 -21.83 28.15 -1.27
CA GLY A 108 -22.75 28.20 -0.13
C GLY A 108 -24.18 27.79 -0.43
N ASP A 109 -24.39 26.86 -1.37
CA ASP A 109 -25.73 26.41 -1.73
C ASP A 109 -26.41 25.58 -0.62
N TRP A 110 -25.66 24.93 0.27
CA TRP A 110 -26.20 24.14 1.37
C TRP A 110 -25.26 24.21 2.58
N GLY A 111 -25.68 23.70 3.74
CA GLY A 111 -24.95 23.90 4.98
C GLY A 111 -23.57 23.29 4.99
N GLY A 112 -23.46 21.98 4.77
CA GLY A 112 -22.21 21.25 4.93
C GLY A 112 -22.34 20.08 5.90
N ILE A 113 -21.19 19.58 6.36
CA ILE A 113 -21.12 18.48 7.31
C ILE A 113 -20.49 18.97 8.61
N ILE A 114 -21.15 18.70 9.73
CA ILE A 114 -20.70 19.04 11.06
C ILE A 114 -20.49 17.74 11.84
N ILE A 115 -19.28 17.51 12.36
CA ILE A 115 -19.00 16.35 13.22
C ILE A 115 -18.62 16.87 14.60
N LEU A 116 -19.38 16.45 15.61
CA LEU A 116 -19.22 16.87 16.99
C LEU A 116 -18.80 15.66 17.84
N GLY A 117 -17.71 15.81 18.58
CA GLY A 117 -17.14 14.77 19.42
C GLY A 117 -17.03 15.17 20.90
N ASN A 118 -16.46 14.26 21.68
CA ASN A 118 -16.23 14.36 23.11
C ASN A 118 -14.76 14.66 23.48
N ALA A 119 -13.93 15.05 22.52
CA ALA A 119 -12.53 15.38 22.77
C ALA A 119 -12.35 16.74 23.45
N PRO A 120 -11.22 16.97 24.14
CA PRO A 120 -10.95 18.21 24.85
C PRO A 120 -10.99 19.46 23.97
N ILE A 121 -11.54 20.53 24.55
CA ILE A 121 -11.53 21.91 24.04
C ILE A 121 -11.10 22.83 25.18
N ASN A 122 -10.71 24.07 24.86
CA ASN A 122 -10.18 25.01 25.86
C ASN A 122 -11.20 26.04 26.39
N VAL A 123 -12.47 25.87 26.02
CA VAL A 123 -13.60 26.65 26.54
C VAL A 123 -13.86 26.25 27.99
N ALA A 124 -14.15 27.23 28.85
CA ALA A 124 -14.43 26.98 30.27
C ALA A 124 -15.59 25.99 30.44
N GLY A 125 -15.36 24.92 31.22
CA GLY A 125 -16.32 23.83 31.39
C GLY A 125 -16.18 22.68 30.38
N GLY A 126 -15.31 22.82 29.37
CA GLY A 126 -15.00 21.76 28.40
C GLY A 126 -16.12 21.45 27.41
N LYS A 127 -17.11 22.35 27.30
CA LYS A 127 -18.29 22.24 26.42
C LYS A 127 -18.56 23.58 25.76
N ALA A 128 -18.98 23.54 24.50
CA ALA A 128 -19.36 24.71 23.73
C ALA A 128 -20.51 24.38 22.77
N LEU A 129 -21.19 25.41 22.25
CA LEU A 129 -22.14 25.28 21.16
C LEU A 129 -21.39 25.56 19.86
N ILE A 130 -21.54 24.68 18.87
CA ILE A 130 -21.01 24.93 17.53
C ILE A 130 -21.78 26.08 16.90
N GLU A 131 -21.10 26.90 16.10
CA GLU A 131 -21.75 27.90 15.27
C GLU A 131 -22.73 27.30 14.25
N GLY A 132 -23.53 28.16 13.65
CA GLY A 132 -24.69 27.80 12.84
C GLY A 132 -25.82 27.23 13.71
N PRO A 133 -26.13 25.92 13.65
CA PRO A 133 -27.25 25.28 14.36
C PRO A 133 -27.22 25.30 15.90
N GLY A 134 -26.09 25.59 16.55
CA GLY A 134 -26.01 25.71 18.01
C GLY A 134 -25.99 24.37 18.78
N ASP A 135 -25.46 23.30 18.17
CA ASP A 135 -25.38 21.97 18.78
C ASP A 135 -24.15 21.83 19.72
N GLU A 136 -24.34 21.26 20.91
CA GLU A 136 -23.23 21.09 21.90
C GLU A 136 -22.16 20.06 21.46
N TYR A 137 -20.89 20.38 21.73
CA TYR A 137 -19.71 19.53 21.55
C TYR A 137 -18.65 19.72 22.65
N GLY A 138 -17.57 18.93 22.58
CA GLY A 138 -16.44 18.98 23.53
C GLY A 138 -16.57 17.94 24.64
N GLY A 139 -15.48 17.70 25.37
CA GLY A 139 -15.47 16.78 26.50
C GLY A 139 -14.06 16.50 27.01
N THR A 140 -13.81 15.26 27.45
CA THR A 140 -12.51 14.86 28.03
C THR A 140 -11.89 13.64 27.34
N VAL A 141 -12.53 13.11 26.29
CA VAL A 141 -12.17 11.85 25.64
C VAL A 141 -11.34 12.14 24.39
N ALA A 142 -10.03 12.33 24.55
CA ALA A 142 -9.11 12.63 23.45
C ALA A 142 -9.06 11.55 22.34
N ASP A 143 -9.47 10.32 22.64
CA ASP A 143 -9.55 9.23 21.67
C ASP A 143 -11.01 8.89 21.30
N ASP A 144 -11.92 9.87 21.39
CA ASP A 144 -13.29 9.73 20.89
C ASP A 144 -13.32 9.35 19.40
N ASN A 145 -14.39 8.66 19.01
CA ASN A 145 -14.54 8.12 17.66
C ASN A 145 -15.93 8.43 17.08
N SER A 146 -15.98 9.44 16.23
CA SER A 146 -17.17 9.86 15.48
C SER A 146 -17.33 9.11 14.14
N GLY A 147 -16.43 8.16 13.84
CA GLY A 147 -16.49 7.30 12.66
C GLY A 147 -15.40 7.60 11.61
N VAL A 148 -15.76 7.48 10.33
CA VAL A 148 -14.83 7.55 9.20
C VAL A 148 -15.41 8.39 8.06
N LEU A 149 -14.62 9.34 7.56
CA LEU A 149 -14.78 9.96 6.24
C LEU A 149 -13.55 9.61 5.41
N LYS A 150 -13.76 8.83 4.34
CA LYS A 150 -12.70 8.44 3.40
C LYS A 150 -13.16 8.51 1.95
N TYR A 151 -12.38 9.17 1.08
CA TYR A 151 -12.73 9.38 -0.34
C TYR A 151 -14.09 10.08 -0.49
N VAL A 152 -14.20 11.26 0.10
CA VAL A 152 -15.43 12.06 0.16
C VAL A 152 -15.23 13.41 -0.53
N ARG A 153 -16.18 13.80 -1.38
CA ARG A 153 -16.30 15.15 -1.95
C ARG A 153 -17.47 15.87 -1.30
N ILE A 154 -17.21 17.09 -0.83
CA ILE A 154 -18.18 18.01 -0.25
C ILE A 154 -18.17 19.27 -1.11
N GLU A 155 -19.20 19.46 -1.93
CA GLU A 155 -19.21 20.47 -2.98
C GLU A 155 -20.32 21.48 -2.76
N TYR A 156 -19.98 22.75 -2.95
CA TYR A 156 -20.86 23.88 -2.72
C TYR A 156 -21.49 23.94 -1.30
N PRO A 157 -20.80 23.47 -0.22
CA PRO A 157 -21.31 23.65 1.15
C PRO A 157 -21.07 25.10 1.61
N GLY A 158 -21.23 25.41 2.89
CA GLY A 158 -20.78 26.69 3.42
C GLY A 158 -21.84 27.79 3.40
N ILE A 159 -22.94 27.68 4.15
CA ILE A 159 -24.07 28.63 4.04
C ILE A 159 -24.17 29.57 5.24
N ALA A 160 -24.48 30.84 5.00
CA ALA A 160 -24.91 31.75 6.06
C ALA A 160 -26.20 31.24 6.71
N TYR A 161 -26.11 30.76 7.95
CA TYR A 161 -27.23 30.20 8.70
C TYR A 161 -28.12 31.31 9.26
N SER A 162 -27.51 32.34 9.83
CA SER A 162 -28.12 33.61 10.21
C SER A 162 -27.10 34.76 10.08
N LEU A 163 -27.46 36.00 10.41
CA LEU A 163 -26.54 37.14 10.29
C LEU A 163 -25.28 36.95 11.17
N ASN A 164 -24.10 36.89 10.55
CA ASN A 164 -22.79 36.63 11.19
C ASN A 164 -22.75 35.32 11.97
N ASN A 165 -23.36 34.27 11.42
CA ASN A 165 -23.35 32.93 11.98
C ASN A 165 -23.57 31.94 10.83
N GLU A 166 -22.49 31.34 10.40
CA GLU A 166 -22.41 30.56 9.18
C GLU A 166 -22.24 29.06 9.51
N ILE A 167 -22.24 28.21 8.49
CA ILE A 167 -21.87 26.79 8.58
C ILE A 167 -20.79 26.60 7.53
N ASN A 168 -19.72 25.88 7.87
CA ASN A 168 -18.56 25.65 7.01
C ASN A 168 -18.73 24.44 6.08
N GLY A 169 -17.71 24.18 5.27
CA GLY A 169 -17.67 23.00 4.41
C GLY A 169 -17.66 21.70 5.20
N LEU A 170 -16.59 21.50 5.97
CA LEU A 170 -16.48 20.45 6.98
C LEU A 170 -16.09 21.06 8.34
N THR A 171 -17.06 21.11 9.23
CA THR A 171 -16.89 21.60 10.61
C THR A 171 -16.59 20.45 11.57
N LEU A 172 -15.55 20.58 12.38
CA LEU A 172 -15.07 19.54 13.30
C LEU A 172 -14.99 20.10 14.73
N GLY A 173 -16.03 19.86 15.54
CA GLY A 173 -16.09 20.30 16.94
C GLY A 173 -15.68 19.22 17.93
N GLY A 174 -14.53 19.37 18.59
CA GLY A 174 -14.10 18.46 19.66
C GLY A 174 -13.98 17.00 19.19
N VAL A 175 -13.54 16.77 17.96
CA VAL A 175 -13.46 15.42 17.37
C VAL A 175 -12.20 14.70 17.86
N GLY A 176 -12.36 13.43 18.27
CA GLY A 176 -11.29 12.64 18.87
C GLY A 176 -10.37 11.92 17.87
N SER A 177 -9.21 11.49 18.37
CA SER A 177 -8.10 10.94 17.58
C SER A 177 -8.36 9.55 16.97
N LYS A 178 -9.43 8.85 17.37
CA LYS A 178 -9.87 7.59 16.74
C LYS A 178 -10.82 7.80 15.57
N THR A 179 -11.29 9.01 15.35
CA THR A 179 -12.02 9.38 14.13
C THR A 179 -11.05 9.43 12.97
N LYS A 180 -11.41 8.86 11.81
CA LYS A 180 -10.54 8.78 10.64
C LYS A 180 -11.01 9.73 9.54
N LEU A 181 -10.16 10.68 9.17
CA LEU A 181 -10.40 11.66 8.12
C LEU A 181 -9.29 11.57 7.05
N GLU A 182 -9.60 10.99 5.89
CA GLU A 182 -8.62 10.80 4.82
C GLU A 182 -9.22 11.05 3.44
N TYR A 183 -8.51 11.68 2.51
CA TYR A 183 -9.00 11.89 1.13
C TYR A 183 -10.35 12.60 1.09
N ILE A 184 -10.36 13.84 1.59
CA ILE A 184 -11.56 14.68 1.65
C ILE A 184 -11.31 15.92 0.81
N GLN A 185 -12.23 16.21 -0.09
CA GLN A 185 -12.22 17.44 -0.86
C GLN A 185 -13.43 18.28 -0.47
N VAL A 186 -13.18 19.52 -0.09
CA VAL A 186 -14.19 20.58 0.01
C VAL A 186 -13.98 21.55 -1.14
N SER A 187 -15.05 21.87 -1.86
CA SER A 187 -14.96 22.79 -3.01
C SER A 187 -16.12 23.75 -3.08
N TYR A 188 -15.85 24.99 -3.50
CA TYR A 188 -16.87 26.03 -3.61
C TYR A 188 -17.61 26.26 -2.29
N SER A 189 -16.93 26.06 -1.15
CA SER A 189 -17.50 26.38 0.16
C SER A 189 -17.84 27.86 0.18
N GLY A 190 -19.05 28.22 0.63
CA GLY A 190 -19.42 29.62 0.81
C GLY A 190 -18.88 30.26 2.09
N ASP A 191 -18.11 29.49 2.85
CA ASP A 191 -17.36 29.90 4.03
C ASP A 191 -16.03 29.12 4.05
N ASP A 192 -15.46 28.88 5.23
CA ASP A 192 -14.30 28.03 5.42
C ASP A 192 -14.47 26.65 4.80
N SER A 193 -13.39 26.15 4.20
CA SER A 193 -13.42 24.80 3.64
C SER A 193 -13.33 23.75 4.75
N PHE A 194 -12.41 23.92 5.69
CA PHE A 194 -12.22 23.05 6.84
C PHE A 194 -12.01 23.88 8.09
N GLU A 195 -12.79 23.61 9.13
CA GLU A 195 -12.63 24.29 10.41
C GLU A 195 -12.63 23.31 11.58
N PHE A 196 -11.64 23.47 12.46
CA PHE A 196 -11.41 22.61 13.61
C PHE A 196 -11.60 23.39 14.92
N PHE A 197 -12.76 23.21 15.53
CA PHE A 197 -13.09 23.74 16.84
C PHE A 197 -12.63 22.78 17.95
N GLY A 198 -11.38 22.94 18.40
CA GLY A 198 -10.79 22.07 19.41
C GLY A 198 -10.64 20.59 18.99
N GLY A 199 -10.37 19.71 19.95
CA GLY A 199 -10.22 18.27 19.69
C GLY A 199 -8.81 17.83 19.26
N THR A 200 -8.71 16.58 18.84
CA THR A 200 -7.43 15.86 18.67
C THR A 200 -7.45 14.94 17.43
N VAL A 201 -8.45 15.08 16.55
CA VAL A 201 -8.55 14.29 15.32
C VAL A 201 -7.33 14.50 14.46
N ASN A 202 -6.85 13.44 13.81
CA ASN A 202 -5.78 13.55 12.82
C ASN A 202 -6.39 13.42 11.42
N ALA A 203 -5.87 14.15 10.43
CA ALA A 203 -6.37 14.07 9.06
C ALA A 203 -5.27 14.15 8.01
N LYS A 204 -5.43 13.46 6.88
CA LYS A 204 -4.48 13.56 5.77
C LYS A 204 -5.15 13.49 4.40
N TYR A 205 -4.50 14.06 3.38
CA TYR A 205 -5.06 14.17 2.03
C TYR A 205 -6.33 15.04 1.98
N LEU A 206 -6.20 16.32 2.35
CA LEU A 206 -7.30 17.28 2.31
C LEU A 206 -7.13 18.25 1.15
N ILE A 207 -8.22 18.57 0.48
CA ILE A 207 -8.25 19.53 -0.64
C ILE A 207 -9.30 20.61 -0.33
N ALA A 208 -8.86 21.85 -0.14
CA ALA A 208 -9.69 23.05 -0.18
C ALA A 208 -9.59 23.66 -1.58
N TYR A 209 -10.69 23.62 -2.34
CA TYR A 209 -10.68 24.00 -3.74
C TYR A 209 -11.68 25.11 -4.02
N ARG A 210 -11.15 26.33 -4.20
CA ARG A 210 -11.94 27.54 -4.45
C ARG A 210 -13.00 27.71 -3.35
N GLY A 211 -12.56 27.78 -2.09
CA GLY A 211 -13.43 28.25 -1.00
C GLY A 211 -13.68 29.74 -1.10
N TRP A 212 -14.72 30.23 -0.43
CA TRP A 212 -15.01 31.66 -0.33
C TRP A 212 -14.14 32.27 0.75
N ASP A 213 -14.13 31.69 1.96
CA ASP A 213 -13.29 32.15 3.08
C ASP A 213 -12.03 31.31 3.27
N ASP A 214 -11.62 30.91 4.47
CA ASP A 214 -10.31 30.31 4.71
C ASP A 214 -10.22 28.86 4.21
N ASP A 215 -9.03 28.43 3.78
CA ASP A 215 -8.84 27.04 3.34
C ASP A 215 -8.83 26.09 4.55
N PHE A 216 -8.12 26.47 5.63
CA PHE A 216 -7.99 25.71 6.87
C PHE A 216 -7.95 26.65 8.08
N ASP A 217 -8.94 26.53 8.97
CA ASP A 217 -8.99 27.26 10.26
C ASP A 217 -8.96 26.28 11.45
N THR A 218 -8.26 26.68 12.52
CA THR A 218 -8.12 25.92 13.75
C THR A 218 -8.18 26.80 14.98
N ASP A 219 -9.00 26.41 15.95
CA ASP A 219 -9.12 27.12 17.21
C ASP A 219 -9.50 26.22 18.40
N PHE A 220 -9.91 26.85 19.51
CA PHE A 220 -10.38 26.28 20.76
C PHE A 220 -9.62 25.06 21.31
N GLY A 221 -8.30 25.03 21.10
CA GLY A 221 -7.41 24.02 21.68
C GLY A 221 -7.14 22.82 20.78
N TYR A 222 -7.42 22.92 19.48
CA TYR A 222 -7.20 21.81 18.55
C TYR A 222 -5.72 21.40 18.51
N SER A 223 -5.44 20.10 18.56
CA SER A 223 -4.07 19.57 18.72
C SER A 223 -3.77 18.33 17.85
N GLY A 224 -4.50 18.20 16.73
CA GLY A 224 -4.34 17.11 15.77
C GLY A 224 -3.05 17.13 14.93
N LYS A 225 -2.82 16.04 14.21
CA LYS A 225 -1.75 15.87 13.21
C LYS A 225 -2.32 15.90 11.81
N LEU A 226 -1.65 16.60 10.90
CA LEU A 226 -2.13 16.90 9.54
C LEU A 226 -1.03 16.67 8.50
N GLN A 227 -1.32 15.93 7.42
CA GLN A 227 -0.37 15.70 6.32
C GLN A 227 -1.00 15.67 4.93
N PHE A 228 -0.33 16.24 3.91
CA PHE A 228 -0.81 16.31 2.52
C PHE A 228 -2.09 17.15 2.38
N LEU A 229 -1.93 18.47 2.53
CA LEU A 229 -3.04 19.43 2.42
C LEU A 229 -2.82 20.33 1.21
N LEU A 230 -3.85 20.50 0.38
CA LEU A 230 -3.85 21.38 -0.79
C LEU A 230 -4.92 22.46 -0.64
N GLY A 231 -4.53 23.73 -0.70
CA GLY A 231 -5.43 24.88 -0.90
C GLY A 231 -5.23 25.49 -2.28
N VAL A 232 -6.31 25.79 -3.02
CA VAL A 232 -6.25 26.46 -4.33
C VAL A 232 -7.30 27.56 -4.39
N ARG A 233 -6.85 28.80 -4.55
CA ARG A 233 -7.71 29.99 -4.48
C ARG A 233 -8.14 30.52 -5.85
N ASP A 234 -9.37 31.00 -5.91
CA ASP A 234 -9.89 31.78 -7.04
C ASP A 234 -9.52 33.26 -6.84
N PRO A 235 -8.80 33.92 -7.78
CA PRO A 235 -8.41 35.31 -7.65
C PRO A 235 -9.58 36.29 -7.52
N ALA A 236 -10.78 35.93 -7.98
CA ALA A 236 -11.93 36.83 -8.00
C ALA A 236 -12.80 36.75 -6.72
N ILE A 237 -12.75 35.64 -5.99
CA ILE A 237 -13.69 35.34 -4.89
C ILE A 237 -12.95 35.39 -3.56
N ALA A 238 -13.41 36.21 -2.62
CA ALA A 238 -12.92 36.32 -1.26
C ALA A 238 -14.05 36.85 -0.35
N ASP A 239 -14.03 36.50 0.92
CA ASP A 239 -15.05 36.89 1.89
C ASP A 239 -14.83 38.31 2.44
N ALA A 240 -15.91 38.94 2.89
CA ALA A 240 -15.88 40.26 3.52
C ALA A 240 -15.11 40.28 4.85
N SER A 241 -15.05 39.15 5.56
CA SER A 241 -14.23 38.89 6.76
C SER A 241 -12.72 39.01 6.48
N GLN A 242 -12.33 38.84 5.20
CA GLN A 242 -10.98 38.66 4.65
C GLN A 242 -10.53 37.21 4.62
N SER A 243 -10.08 36.76 3.44
CA SER A 243 -9.70 35.35 3.26
C SER A 243 -8.19 35.10 3.28
N ASN A 244 -7.85 33.96 3.85
CA ASN A 244 -6.54 33.42 4.15
C ASN A 244 -6.41 31.99 3.63
N GLY A 245 -5.17 31.51 3.51
CA GLY A 245 -4.92 30.09 3.23
C GLY A 245 -4.89 29.25 4.52
N PHE A 246 -4.53 29.88 5.63
CA PHE A 246 -4.38 29.23 6.91
C PHE A 246 -4.64 30.27 7.99
N GLU A 247 -5.59 30.00 8.88
CA GLU A 247 -5.86 30.78 10.08
C GLU A 247 -5.78 29.88 11.32
N SER A 248 -5.20 30.41 12.39
CA SER A 248 -5.12 29.65 13.63
C SER A 248 -5.07 30.53 14.87
N ASP A 249 -6.08 30.35 15.70
CA ASP A 249 -6.34 31.02 16.96
C ASP A 249 -6.23 30.04 18.14
N ASN A 250 -6.00 30.55 19.36
CA ASN A 250 -6.35 29.75 20.54
C ASN A 250 -7.82 29.90 20.93
N ASP A 251 -8.28 31.14 20.96
CA ASP A 251 -9.62 31.61 21.23
C ASP A 251 -9.69 33.11 20.90
N GLY A 252 -10.90 33.68 20.80
CA GLY A 252 -11.10 35.08 20.44
C GLY A 252 -10.46 36.12 21.39
N SER A 253 -10.08 35.73 22.62
CA SER A 253 -9.40 36.60 23.57
C SER A 253 -7.86 36.47 23.55
N GLY A 254 -7.34 35.45 22.87
CA GLY A 254 -5.93 35.08 22.92
C GLY A 254 -5.48 34.57 24.27
N SER A 255 -6.33 33.85 25.00
CA SER A 255 -5.98 33.30 26.31
C SER A 255 -4.87 32.24 26.23
N THR A 256 -4.41 31.74 27.39
CA THR A 256 -3.48 30.61 27.48
C THR A 256 -4.16 29.36 28.04
N ASN A 257 -5.49 29.27 27.92
CA ASN A 257 -6.26 28.12 28.38
C ASN A 257 -5.75 26.82 27.75
N SER A 258 -5.72 25.76 28.56
CA SER A 258 -5.29 24.44 28.12
C SER A 258 -6.50 23.60 27.68
N PRO A 259 -6.39 22.80 26.61
CA PRO A 259 -5.23 22.73 25.70
C PRO A 259 -5.09 24.00 24.85
N ARG A 260 -3.86 24.45 24.58
CA ARG A 260 -3.67 25.51 23.58
C ARG A 260 -3.77 24.93 22.17
N THR A 261 -4.34 25.67 21.22
CA THR A 261 -4.39 25.25 19.81
C THR A 261 -2.96 25.03 19.33
N SER A 262 -2.61 23.79 19.05
CA SER A 262 -1.24 23.32 18.81
C SER A 262 -1.14 22.21 17.74
N PRO A 263 -1.80 22.36 16.58
CA PRO A 263 -1.74 21.36 15.53
C PRO A 263 -0.34 21.20 14.94
N THR A 264 -0.06 20.00 14.45
CA THR A 264 1.21 19.64 13.79
C THR A 264 0.97 19.34 12.31
N TRP A 265 1.62 20.10 11.44
CA TRP A 265 1.40 20.10 10.00
C TRP A 265 2.66 19.68 9.24
N TYR A 266 2.49 18.76 8.30
CA TYR A 266 3.53 18.35 7.37
C TYR A 266 3.00 18.36 5.93
N ASN A 267 3.84 18.74 4.97
CA ASN A 267 3.53 18.61 3.54
C ASN A 267 2.23 19.35 3.14
N VAL A 268 2.23 20.68 3.25
CA VAL A 268 1.08 21.55 2.93
C VAL A 268 1.40 22.40 1.70
N THR A 269 0.53 22.49 0.71
CA THR A 269 0.65 23.40 -0.44
C THR A 269 -0.54 24.35 -0.49
N LEU A 270 -0.31 25.66 -0.36
CA LEU A 270 -1.33 26.69 -0.51
C LEU A 270 -1.03 27.57 -1.73
N ILE A 271 -1.87 27.43 -2.76
CA ILE A 271 -1.82 28.22 -3.99
C ILE A 271 -2.77 29.40 -3.83
N GLY A 272 -2.21 30.55 -3.49
CA GLY A 272 -2.94 31.79 -3.30
C GLY A 272 -3.47 32.39 -4.61
N PRO A 273 -4.13 33.55 -4.54
CA PRO A 273 -4.84 34.13 -5.68
C PRO A 273 -3.91 34.71 -6.77
N ALA A 274 -2.66 35.05 -6.45
CA ALA A 274 -1.78 35.76 -7.38
C ALA A 274 -0.80 34.81 -8.10
N ALA A 275 -1.03 34.55 -9.39
CA ALA A 275 -0.12 33.75 -10.22
C ALA A 275 1.27 34.41 -10.37
N THR A 276 1.29 35.74 -10.37
CA THR A 276 2.48 36.59 -10.42
C THR A 276 2.31 37.75 -9.44
N THR A 277 3.40 38.46 -9.11
CA THR A 277 3.36 39.66 -8.26
C THR A 277 2.54 40.82 -8.82
N THR A 278 2.17 40.74 -10.11
CA THR A 278 1.36 41.74 -10.83
C THR A 278 -0.06 41.26 -11.13
N SER A 279 -0.46 40.09 -10.64
CA SER A 279 -1.81 39.55 -10.86
C SER A 279 -2.87 40.43 -10.20
N THR A 280 -3.95 40.70 -10.92
CA THR A 280 -5.15 41.34 -10.33
C THR A 280 -5.90 40.31 -9.51
N ILE A 281 -6.11 40.60 -8.23
CA ILE A 281 -6.82 39.75 -7.28
C ILE A 281 -7.86 40.57 -6.52
N ASN A 282 -8.83 39.89 -5.91
CA ASN A 282 -9.76 40.51 -4.97
C ASN A 282 -8.98 41.08 -3.77
N SER A 283 -9.25 42.34 -3.41
CA SER A 283 -8.51 43.06 -2.36
C SER A 283 -8.78 42.55 -0.94
N LEU A 284 -9.79 41.69 -0.78
CA LEU A 284 -10.14 41.04 0.49
C LEU A 284 -9.22 39.87 0.82
N TYR A 285 -8.45 39.33 -0.14
CA TYR A 285 -7.37 38.40 0.17
C TYR A 285 -6.28 39.03 1.02
N LYS A 286 -5.78 38.30 2.02
CA LYS A 286 -4.74 38.82 2.94
C LYS A 286 -3.53 37.92 3.09
N ARG A 287 -3.63 36.76 3.76
CA ARG A 287 -2.44 36.03 4.21
C ARG A 287 -2.42 34.58 3.74
N GLY A 288 -1.24 34.09 3.38
CA GLY A 288 -1.01 32.66 3.19
C GLY A 288 -1.08 31.91 4.51
N MET A 289 -0.48 32.48 5.57
CA MET A 289 -0.58 31.97 6.93
C MET A 289 -0.81 33.11 7.93
N HIS A 290 -1.83 32.96 8.76
CA HIS A 290 -2.19 33.87 9.85
C HIS A 290 -2.17 33.12 11.18
N LEU A 291 -1.07 33.25 11.93
CA LEU A 291 -0.87 32.53 13.18
C LEU A 291 -1.02 33.52 14.33
N ARG A 292 -2.07 33.37 15.15
CA ARG A 292 -2.45 34.41 16.10
C ARG A 292 -3.02 33.93 17.43
N ARG A 293 -3.34 34.90 18.29
CA ARG A 293 -4.09 34.75 19.55
C ARG A 293 -3.68 33.53 20.37
N SER A 294 -2.39 33.39 20.65
CA SER A 294 -1.84 32.31 21.46
C SER A 294 -1.95 30.89 20.85
N SER A 295 -2.02 30.74 19.52
CA SER A 295 -1.81 29.43 18.90
C SER A 295 -0.33 28.99 18.92
N GLN A 296 -0.07 27.68 18.89
CA GLN A 296 1.24 27.04 18.99
C GLN A 296 1.49 26.08 17.82
N ASN A 297 1.38 26.61 16.60
CA ASN A 297 1.48 25.84 15.37
C ASN A 297 2.87 25.26 15.15
N LYS A 298 2.93 23.97 14.77
CA LYS A 298 4.16 23.26 14.39
C LYS A 298 4.08 22.90 12.91
N ILE A 299 4.62 23.76 12.06
CA ILE A 299 4.51 23.65 10.60
C ILE A 299 5.88 23.27 10.01
N ALA A 300 5.91 22.16 9.28
CA ALA A 300 7.07 21.73 8.51
C ALA A 300 6.68 21.41 7.07
N ASN A 301 7.60 21.59 6.12
CA ASN A 301 7.38 21.24 4.71
C ASN A 301 6.14 21.92 4.10
N ALA A 302 5.89 23.19 4.43
CA ALA A 302 4.82 23.97 3.82
C ALA A 302 5.32 24.72 2.57
N LEU A 303 4.48 24.82 1.55
CA LEU A 303 4.69 25.56 0.31
C LEU A 303 3.58 26.59 0.14
N ILE A 304 3.92 27.87 0.25
CA ILE A 304 2.98 29.00 0.23
C ILE A 304 3.27 29.87 -0.99
N LEU A 305 2.32 30.02 -1.90
CA LEU A 305 2.51 30.66 -3.21
C LEU A 305 1.52 31.79 -3.44
N GLY A 306 1.98 32.97 -3.87
CA GLY A 306 1.10 33.99 -4.47
C GLY A 306 0.08 34.64 -3.52
N TRP A 307 0.44 34.82 -2.25
CA TRP A 307 -0.39 35.50 -1.25
C TRP A 307 0.06 36.95 -1.02
N PRO A 308 -0.84 37.92 -0.71
CA PRO A 308 -0.42 39.29 -0.43
C PRO A 308 0.60 39.38 0.71
N GLU A 309 0.26 38.78 1.85
CA GLU A 309 1.18 38.54 2.96
C GLU A 309 1.53 37.05 3.00
N GLY A 310 2.82 36.69 2.96
CA GLY A 310 3.23 35.28 2.99
C GLY A 310 2.94 34.60 4.34
N LEU A 311 3.50 35.15 5.41
CA LEU A 311 3.32 34.71 6.79
C LEU A 311 3.13 35.92 7.72
N LEU A 312 2.03 35.92 8.46
CA LEU A 312 1.75 36.84 9.57
C LEU A 312 1.77 36.08 10.90
N ILE A 313 2.63 36.53 11.82
CA ILE A 313 2.67 36.07 13.22
C ILE A 313 2.15 37.20 14.12
N ASP A 314 0.97 37.00 14.69
CA ASP A 314 0.25 38.01 15.47
C ASP A 314 0.05 37.59 16.94
N GLY A 315 0.11 38.54 17.87
CA GLY A 315 -0.09 38.36 19.30
C GLY A 315 1.20 38.06 20.06
N THR A 316 1.34 38.68 21.24
CA THR A 316 2.55 38.59 22.08
C THR A 316 2.94 37.15 22.42
N ASN A 317 1.97 36.30 22.77
CA ASN A 317 2.24 34.91 23.15
C ASN A 317 2.68 34.05 21.95
N THR A 318 2.00 34.20 20.80
CA THR A 318 2.37 33.47 19.57
C THR A 318 3.76 33.87 19.09
N VAL A 319 4.08 35.17 19.11
CA VAL A 319 5.42 35.68 18.79
C VAL A 319 6.48 35.11 19.74
N ALA A 320 6.21 35.11 21.06
CA ALA A 320 7.14 34.56 22.04
C ALA A 320 7.40 33.07 21.80
N ASP A 321 6.36 32.27 21.57
CA ASP A 321 6.50 30.84 21.30
C ASP A 321 7.30 30.56 20.02
N MET A 322 7.05 31.32 18.94
CA MET A 322 7.77 31.20 17.67
C MET A 322 9.26 31.55 17.78
N LYS A 323 9.62 32.53 18.62
CA LYS A 323 11.03 32.87 18.90
C LYS A 323 11.75 31.74 19.62
N THR A 324 11.09 31.02 20.54
CA THR A 324 11.70 29.89 21.26
C THR A 324 11.84 28.65 20.39
N GLY A 325 10.97 28.47 19.39
CA GLY A 325 11.00 27.33 18.46
C GLY A 325 10.63 25.97 19.08
N THR A 326 10.25 25.92 20.37
CA THR A 326 10.00 24.66 21.09
C THR A 326 8.53 24.25 21.01
N ALA A 327 7.62 25.17 21.34
CA ALA A 327 6.18 24.92 21.32
C ALA A 327 5.55 25.20 19.93
N ALA A 328 6.13 26.11 19.16
CA ALA A 328 5.68 26.52 17.84
C ALA A 328 6.87 26.76 16.91
N PHE A 329 6.73 26.44 15.62
CA PHE A 329 7.73 26.72 14.60
C PHE A 329 7.13 26.70 13.19
N VAL A 330 7.79 27.41 12.26
CA VAL A 330 7.65 27.19 10.82
C VAL A 330 9.04 26.88 10.26
N LYS A 331 9.25 25.66 9.78
CA LYS A 331 10.59 25.19 9.36
C LYS A 331 10.56 24.46 8.02
N ASN A 332 11.71 24.39 7.35
CA ASN A 332 11.89 23.63 6.11
C ASN A 332 10.76 23.89 5.09
N SER A 333 10.34 25.15 4.97
CA SER A 333 9.17 25.57 4.21
C SER A 333 9.55 26.59 3.15
N ILE A 334 8.72 26.75 2.11
CA ILE A 334 8.93 27.69 1.02
C ILE A 334 7.79 28.71 1.01
N ILE A 335 8.14 30.00 0.93
CA ILE A 335 7.19 31.08 0.64
C ILE A 335 7.63 31.78 -0.66
N ALA A 336 6.74 31.86 -1.65
CA ALA A 336 7.07 32.47 -2.93
C ALA A 336 5.98 33.42 -3.44
N GLY A 337 6.40 34.42 -4.21
CA GLY A 337 5.49 35.27 -4.98
C GLY A 337 4.59 36.17 -4.13
N SER A 338 5.00 36.53 -2.91
CA SER A 338 4.20 37.44 -2.09
C SER A 338 4.06 38.81 -2.75
N THR A 339 2.84 39.35 -2.84
CA THR A 339 2.59 40.59 -3.62
C THR A 339 2.75 41.87 -2.80
N THR A 340 2.62 41.78 -1.47
CA THR A 340 2.79 42.93 -0.55
C THR A 340 4.00 42.75 0.35
N VAL A 341 4.05 41.68 1.15
CA VAL A 341 5.18 41.40 2.05
C VAL A 341 5.31 39.91 2.32
N THR A 342 6.52 39.38 2.39
CA THR A 342 6.73 37.96 2.69
C THR A 342 6.48 37.63 4.18
N PHE A 343 6.93 38.50 5.08
CA PHE A 343 6.87 38.29 6.53
C PHE A 343 6.31 39.52 7.25
N LYS A 344 5.36 39.30 8.15
CA LYS A 344 4.76 40.34 8.98
C LYS A 344 4.59 39.86 10.43
N SER A 345 4.76 40.77 11.38
CA SER A 345 4.48 40.49 12.79
C SER A 345 4.00 41.73 13.54
N THR A 346 3.22 41.54 14.60
CA THR A 346 2.88 42.62 15.53
C THR A 346 4.03 43.01 16.46
N ASP A 347 5.13 42.25 16.48
CA ASP A 347 6.40 42.66 17.07
C ASP A 347 7.34 43.17 15.95
N ALA A 348 7.58 44.48 15.91
CA ALA A 348 8.40 45.12 14.87
C ALA A 348 9.88 44.68 14.89
N ALA A 349 10.42 44.34 16.07
CA ALA A 349 11.79 43.85 16.16
C ALA A 349 11.85 42.43 15.58
N PHE A 350 10.90 41.57 15.94
CA PHE A 350 10.84 40.22 15.40
C PHE A 350 10.59 40.20 13.89
N GLN A 351 9.71 41.06 13.38
CA GLN A 351 9.46 41.16 11.94
C GLN A 351 10.74 41.42 11.15
N THR A 352 11.65 42.24 11.69
CA THR A 352 12.96 42.50 11.07
C THR A 352 13.83 41.24 11.04
N ASP A 353 13.74 40.40 12.07
CA ASP A 353 14.51 39.15 12.19
C ASP A 353 13.89 37.95 11.44
N MET A 354 12.60 38.01 11.09
CA MET A 354 11.85 36.90 10.48
C MET A 354 12.54 36.29 9.25
N PRO A 355 13.15 37.03 8.30
CA PRO A 355 13.88 36.42 7.19
C PRO A 355 15.04 35.52 7.65
N THR A 356 15.83 35.97 8.63
CA THR A 356 16.95 35.18 9.19
C THR A 356 16.45 34.03 10.05
N TRP A 357 15.40 34.26 10.86
CA TRP A 357 14.74 33.21 11.64
C TRP A 357 14.21 32.08 10.74
N PHE A 358 13.47 32.42 9.69
CA PHE A 358 12.87 31.46 8.78
C PHE A 358 13.93 30.65 8.02
N THR A 359 14.96 31.32 7.49
CA THR A 359 16.07 30.65 6.80
C THR A 359 16.94 29.82 7.74
N GLY A 360 17.16 30.28 8.98
CA GLY A 360 17.87 29.51 10.02
C GLY A 360 17.16 28.21 10.40
N LEU A 361 15.84 28.14 10.22
CA LEU A 361 15.02 26.93 10.35
C LEU A 361 14.89 26.14 9.03
N GLY A 362 15.75 26.40 8.05
CA GLY A 362 15.76 25.71 6.75
C GLY A 362 14.70 26.19 5.76
N GLY A 363 14.00 27.29 6.07
CA GLY A 363 13.04 27.91 5.16
C GLY A 363 13.70 28.60 3.96
N LYS A 364 12.95 28.78 2.87
CA LYS A 364 13.41 29.43 1.64
C LYS A 364 12.35 30.40 1.12
N THR A 365 12.80 31.48 0.50
CA THR A 365 11.91 32.47 -0.11
C THR A 365 12.24 32.65 -1.59
N PHE A 366 11.22 32.85 -2.42
CA PHE A 366 11.39 33.18 -3.84
C PHE A 366 10.55 34.39 -4.22
N THR A 367 11.10 35.26 -5.07
CA THR A 367 10.38 36.45 -5.54
C THR A 367 9.24 36.06 -6.48
N ALA A 368 9.41 35.04 -7.32
CA ALA A 368 8.41 34.57 -8.26
C ALA A 368 7.93 33.16 -7.93
N ASN A 369 6.64 32.90 -8.14
CA ASN A 369 6.08 31.54 -8.01
C ASN A 369 6.75 30.54 -8.98
N ALA A 370 7.14 31.00 -10.17
CA ALA A 370 7.79 30.18 -11.20
C ALA A 370 9.13 29.57 -10.75
N ASP A 371 9.84 30.19 -9.80
CA ASP A 371 11.12 29.68 -9.28
C ASP A 371 10.96 28.39 -8.46
N VAL A 372 9.74 28.10 -8.01
CA VAL A 372 9.39 26.83 -7.35
C VAL A 372 9.21 25.71 -8.37
N LYS A 373 9.05 26.02 -9.66
CA LYS A 373 8.98 25.05 -10.76
C LYS A 373 7.89 24.00 -10.59
N LEU A 374 6.66 24.44 -10.33
CA LEU A 374 5.47 23.59 -10.42
C LEU A 374 4.97 23.54 -11.87
N ALA A 375 4.20 22.50 -12.22
CA ALA A 375 3.77 22.26 -13.59
C ALA A 375 2.79 23.31 -14.13
N ASP A 376 1.61 23.44 -13.52
CA ASP A 376 0.57 24.41 -13.92
C ASP A 376 -0.37 24.73 -12.74
N ALA A 377 0.23 25.20 -11.64
CA ALA A 377 -0.43 25.35 -10.33
C ALA A 377 -1.63 26.32 -10.35
N TYR A 378 -1.64 27.31 -11.24
CA TYR A 378 -2.62 28.40 -11.27
C TYR A 378 -3.73 28.21 -12.32
N ASN A 379 -3.78 27.05 -12.99
CA ASN A 379 -4.87 26.73 -13.90
C ASN A 379 -6.14 26.37 -13.12
N LEU A 380 -7.01 27.34 -12.90
CA LEU A 380 -8.23 27.18 -12.10
C LEU A 380 -9.23 26.15 -12.65
N ALA A 381 -9.10 25.71 -13.90
CA ALA A 381 -9.93 24.63 -14.42
C ALA A 381 -9.35 23.26 -14.06
N ASN A 382 -8.02 23.13 -14.12
CA ASN A 382 -7.27 21.90 -13.87
C ASN A 382 -5.92 22.23 -13.21
N PRO A 383 -5.89 22.56 -11.90
CA PRO A 383 -4.66 22.98 -11.26
C PRO A 383 -3.69 21.80 -11.18
N ASN A 384 -2.44 22.06 -11.52
CA ASN A 384 -1.38 21.07 -11.46
C ASN A 384 -0.23 21.53 -10.55
N PRO A 385 -0.34 21.31 -9.23
CA PRO A 385 0.67 21.69 -8.25
C PRO A 385 1.87 20.73 -8.20
N MET A 386 1.97 19.76 -9.11
CA MET A 386 3.07 18.81 -9.11
C MET A 386 4.40 19.51 -9.39
N PRO A 387 5.45 19.24 -8.58
CA PRO A 387 6.78 19.72 -8.86
C PRO A 387 7.35 19.13 -10.16
N THR A 388 8.06 19.96 -10.91
CA THR A 388 8.80 19.55 -12.10
C THR A 388 10.28 19.32 -11.78
N THR A 389 11.02 18.80 -12.77
CA THR A 389 12.46 18.55 -12.67
C THR A 389 13.25 19.77 -12.16
N GLY A 390 14.05 19.56 -11.12
CA GLY A 390 14.88 20.59 -10.51
C GLY A 390 14.14 21.59 -9.62
N SER A 391 12.90 21.27 -9.21
CA SER A 391 12.15 22.05 -8.23
C SER A 391 12.87 22.08 -6.86
N PRO A 392 12.94 23.24 -6.18
CA PRO A 392 13.57 23.37 -4.86
C PRO A 392 12.83 22.61 -3.75
N VAL A 393 11.62 22.10 -4.00
CA VAL A 393 10.85 21.35 -3.00
C VAL A 393 11.48 20.02 -2.62
N PHE A 394 12.31 19.44 -3.50
CA PHE A 394 12.99 18.16 -3.25
C PHE A 394 14.28 18.31 -2.43
N THR A 395 14.60 19.51 -1.96
CA THR A 395 15.84 19.78 -1.21
C THR A 395 15.52 20.37 0.15
N GLY A 396 16.21 19.94 1.21
CA GLY A 396 16.10 20.55 2.53
C GLY A 396 14.73 20.44 3.21
N ALA A 397 13.91 19.45 2.85
CA ALA A 397 12.70 19.12 3.58
C ALA A 397 13.05 18.49 4.95
N ALA A 398 12.19 18.70 5.95
CA ALA A 398 12.25 17.96 7.21
C ALA A 398 11.71 16.54 7.00
N ASN A 399 12.26 15.56 7.73
CA ASN A 399 11.70 14.21 7.76
C ASN A 399 10.41 14.22 8.60
N PRO A 400 9.26 13.77 8.07
CA PRO A 400 8.08 13.55 8.89
C PRO A 400 8.34 12.47 9.96
N PRO A 401 7.73 12.55 11.16
CA PRO A 401 7.91 11.56 12.22
C PRO A 401 7.47 10.15 11.81
N ALA A 402 8.26 9.12 12.10
CA ALA A 402 7.87 7.72 11.88
C ALA A 402 7.01 7.18 13.04
N ASP A 403 5.85 7.80 13.28
CA ASP A 403 4.98 7.54 14.44
C ASP A 403 3.71 6.74 14.12
N GLY A 404 3.60 6.25 12.89
CA GLY A 404 2.45 5.49 12.38
C GLY A 404 1.33 6.35 11.78
N PHE A 405 1.34 7.68 11.97
CA PHE A 405 0.40 8.58 11.32
C PHE A 405 0.99 9.21 10.06
N PHE A 406 2.14 9.87 10.21
CA PHE A 406 2.81 10.54 9.10
C PHE A 406 3.49 9.52 8.18
N ASP A 407 3.42 9.79 6.89
CA ASP A 407 4.27 9.18 5.88
C ASP A 407 5.68 9.77 6.01
N ALA A 408 6.56 9.02 6.69
CA ALA A 408 7.96 9.39 6.89
C ALA A 408 8.81 9.34 5.60
N THR A 409 8.26 8.86 4.48
CA THR A 409 8.94 8.85 3.17
C THR A 409 8.72 10.15 2.39
N ALA A 410 7.79 11.01 2.85
CA ALA A 410 7.44 12.28 2.21
C ALA A 410 8.45 13.41 2.51
N ASN A 411 9.72 13.14 2.16
CA ASN A 411 10.86 14.03 2.38
C ASN A 411 10.96 15.13 1.31
N TYR A 412 9.88 15.86 1.10
CA TYR A 412 9.77 17.00 0.18
C TYR A 412 8.91 18.11 0.79
N ILE A 413 9.07 19.34 0.31
CA ILE A 413 8.29 20.51 0.76
C ILE A 413 6.99 20.60 -0.06
N GLY A 414 5.88 20.88 0.61
CA GLY A 414 4.56 20.89 -0.01
C GLY A 414 3.87 19.52 0.03
N ALA A 415 2.62 19.50 -0.43
CA ALA A 415 1.76 18.32 -0.44
C ALA A 415 2.07 17.32 -1.57
N PHE A 416 2.96 17.67 -2.50
CA PHE A 416 3.23 16.87 -3.70
C PHE A 416 4.73 16.61 -3.88
N GLY A 417 5.06 15.32 -4.02
CA GLY A 417 6.34 14.86 -4.55
C GLY A 417 6.17 14.43 -6.01
N TYR A 418 6.53 13.19 -6.34
CA TYR A 418 6.29 12.63 -7.68
C TYR A 418 5.01 11.79 -7.79
N ARG A 419 4.22 11.68 -6.72
CA ARG A 419 2.96 10.94 -6.68
C ARG A 419 1.78 11.90 -6.66
N ASP A 420 0.85 11.70 -7.57
CA ASP A 420 -0.48 12.31 -7.49
C ASP A 420 -1.38 11.44 -6.60
N TRP A 421 -1.66 11.92 -5.39
CA TRP A 421 -2.57 11.27 -4.44
C TRP A 421 -4.04 11.70 -4.64
N THR A 422 -4.31 12.64 -5.55
CA THR A 422 -5.65 13.16 -5.87
C THR A 422 -6.37 12.34 -6.95
N ALA A 423 -5.62 11.49 -7.66
CA ALA A 423 -6.10 10.69 -8.78
C ALA A 423 -7.27 9.77 -8.42
N GLY A 424 -8.26 9.70 -9.31
CA GLY A 424 -9.43 8.82 -9.24
C GLY A 424 -10.60 9.39 -8.44
N TRP A 425 -10.35 10.00 -7.28
CA TRP A 425 -11.41 10.34 -6.32
C TRP A 425 -11.76 11.82 -6.24
N SER A 426 -10.77 12.69 -6.42
CA SER A 426 -10.97 14.13 -6.38
C SER A 426 -11.61 14.62 -7.69
N SER A 427 -12.07 15.87 -7.72
CA SER A 427 -12.49 16.51 -8.96
C SER A 427 -11.31 17.06 -9.78
N LEU A 428 -10.07 16.90 -9.31
CA LEU A 428 -8.88 17.43 -9.97
C LEU A 428 -8.36 16.43 -11.01
N SER A 429 -7.82 16.96 -12.11
CA SER A 429 -7.16 16.19 -13.17
C SER A 429 -5.70 16.62 -13.29
N ILE A 430 -4.85 16.08 -12.41
CA ILE A 430 -3.44 16.41 -12.36
C ILE A 430 -2.68 15.61 -13.43
N GLN A 431 -1.84 16.29 -14.21
CA GLN A 431 -0.91 15.63 -15.13
C GLN A 431 0.43 15.42 -14.42
N VAL A 432 0.79 14.18 -14.12
CA VAL A 432 2.05 13.87 -13.44
C VAL A 432 3.24 14.25 -14.34
N PRO A 433 4.12 15.19 -13.93
CA PRO A 433 5.29 15.55 -14.70
C PRO A 433 6.25 14.36 -14.80
N ALA A 434 6.95 14.25 -15.94
CA ALA A 434 7.99 13.26 -16.10
C ALA A 434 9.11 13.49 -15.08
N LYS A 435 9.56 12.42 -14.43
CA LYS A 435 10.77 12.44 -13.59
C LYS A 435 12.01 12.64 -14.47
N PRO A 436 13.11 13.19 -13.92
CA PRO A 436 14.41 13.09 -14.57
C PRO A 436 14.72 11.63 -14.89
N SER A 437 15.22 11.35 -16.10
CA SER A 437 15.62 10.00 -16.51
C SER A 437 17.12 9.88 -16.69
N GLU A 438 17.71 8.78 -16.23
CA GLU A 438 19.11 8.42 -16.47
C GLU A 438 19.21 7.10 -17.26
N ILE A 439 20.28 6.94 -18.05
CA ILE A 439 20.57 5.71 -18.79
C ILE A 439 21.67 4.97 -18.05
N ILE A 440 21.47 3.66 -17.85
CA ILE A 440 22.46 2.73 -17.33
C ILE A 440 22.80 1.77 -18.48
N ALA A 441 24.08 1.67 -18.82
CA ALA A 441 24.57 0.84 -19.92
C ALA A 441 25.95 0.24 -19.57
N GLY A 442 26.23 -0.96 -20.09
CA GLY A 442 27.54 -1.62 -19.94
C GLY A 442 27.82 -2.16 -18.53
N ASP A 443 29.10 -2.19 -18.15
CA ASP A 443 29.55 -2.80 -16.91
C ASP A 443 29.51 -1.84 -15.71
N ILE A 444 28.90 -2.29 -14.63
CA ILE A 444 28.99 -1.71 -13.29
C ILE A 444 30.15 -2.42 -12.57
N THR A 445 31.27 -1.71 -12.44
CA THR A 445 32.53 -2.22 -11.83
C THR A 445 32.77 -1.72 -10.42
N THR A 446 31.92 -0.82 -9.92
CA THR A 446 32.00 -0.24 -8.57
C THR A 446 30.60 -0.19 -7.95
N HIS A 447 30.48 0.34 -6.73
CA HIS A 447 29.17 0.57 -6.12
C HIS A 447 28.40 1.69 -6.84
N VAL A 448 27.19 1.38 -7.31
CA VAL A 448 26.25 2.33 -7.92
C VAL A 448 24.95 2.33 -7.12
N THR A 449 24.42 3.53 -6.85
CA THR A 449 23.08 3.71 -6.26
C THR A 449 22.14 4.35 -7.27
N LEU A 450 20.98 3.72 -7.49
CA LEU A 450 19.86 4.29 -8.22
C LEU A 450 18.95 4.98 -7.20
N ALA A 451 18.96 6.31 -7.22
CA ALA A 451 18.31 7.15 -6.22
C ALA A 451 16.83 7.41 -6.56
N LYS A 452 16.01 7.51 -5.52
CA LYS A 452 14.61 7.90 -5.61
C LYS A 452 14.45 9.28 -6.24
N GLY A 453 13.35 9.47 -6.95
CA GLY A 453 13.02 10.71 -7.64
C GLY A 453 13.56 10.81 -9.06
N LYS A 454 14.31 9.80 -9.51
CA LYS A 454 14.68 9.60 -10.91
C LYS A 454 14.06 8.31 -11.45
N ASP A 455 13.92 8.30 -12.76
CA ASP A 455 13.59 7.14 -13.56
C ASP A 455 14.88 6.65 -14.25
N TYR A 456 15.06 5.35 -14.41
CA TYR A 456 16.28 4.78 -15.01
C TYR A 456 15.94 3.95 -16.24
N THR A 457 16.81 3.93 -17.25
CA THR A 457 16.65 3.07 -18.43
C THR A 457 17.85 2.14 -18.54
N LEU A 458 17.63 0.82 -18.57
CA LEU A 458 18.63 -0.18 -18.92
C LEU A 458 18.77 -0.21 -20.44
N LYS A 459 19.97 0.08 -20.93
CA LYS A 459 20.31 0.08 -22.36
C LYS A 459 21.37 -0.97 -22.65
N GLY A 460 21.01 -1.93 -23.49
CA GLY A 460 21.78 -3.16 -23.70
C GLY A 460 21.84 -4.01 -22.43
N ILE A 461 22.79 -4.94 -22.39
CA ILE A 461 23.01 -5.79 -21.22
C ILE A 461 23.88 -5.04 -20.22
N VAL A 462 23.29 -4.66 -19.08
CA VAL A 462 23.98 -4.05 -17.94
C VAL A 462 24.49 -5.15 -17.02
N ARG A 463 25.78 -5.16 -16.71
CA ARG A 463 26.40 -6.21 -15.87
C ARG A 463 26.94 -5.66 -14.56
N VAL A 464 26.45 -6.15 -13.43
CA VAL A 464 27.11 -5.94 -12.13
C VAL A 464 28.24 -6.95 -12.01
N GLN A 465 29.47 -6.47 -12.14
CA GLN A 465 30.67 -7.30 -12.15
C GLN A 465 31.02 -7.81 -10.74
N SER A 466 31.88 -8.83 -10.67
CA SER A 466 32.37 -9.36 -9.41
C SER A 466 33.03 -8.27 -8.55
N GLY A 467 32.64 -8.15 -7.28
CA GLY A 467 33.13 -7.13 -6.35
C GLY A 467 32.42 -5.77 -6.47
N ALA A 468 31.53 -5.60 -7.45
CA ALA A 468 30.68 -4.43 -7.58
C ALA A 468 29.32 -4.64 -6.89
N SER A 469 28.57 -3.56 -6.70
CA SER A 469 27.21 -3.64 -6.18
C SER A 469 26.28 -2.60 -6.80
N LEU A 470 25.03 -2.99 -7.03
CA LEU A 470 23.95 -2.10 -7.46
C LEU A 470 22.93 -1.98 -6.32
N THR A 471 22.80 -0.79 -5.75
CA THR A 471 21.75 -0.47 -4.77
C THR A 471 20.64 0.31 -5.46
N ILE A 472 19.39 -0.04 -5.17
CA ILE A 472 18.22 0.60 -5.74
C ILE A 472 17.32 1.04 -4.58
N GLU A 473 17.08 2.34 -4.48
CA GLU A 473 16.23 2.89 -3.43
C GLU A 473 14.74 2.53 -3.63
N PRO A 474 13.93 2.46 -2.55
CA PRO A 474 12.49 2.22 -2.65
C PRO A 474 11.77 3.17 -3.63
N GLY A 475 10.80 2.62 -4.37
CA GLY A 475 9.97 3.38 -5.31
C GLY A 475 10.64 3.82 -6.61
N VAL A 476 11.89 3.41 -6.85
CA VAL A 476 12.58 3.64 -8.13
C VAL A 476 11.92 2.81 -9.25
N LYS A 477 11.73 3.44 -10.41
CA LYS A 477 11.32 2.76 -11.65
C LYS A 477 12.52 2.64 -12.60
N ILE A 478 12.69 1.45 -13.14
CA ILE A 478 13.74 1.10 -14.10
C ILE A 478 13.05 0.55 -15.36
N TYR A 479 13.39 1.09 -16.52
CA TYR A 479 12.80 0.73 -17.80
C TYR A 479 13.80 -0.08 -18.64
N GLY A 480 13.43 -1.24 -19.16
CA GLY A 480 14.21 -1.93 -20.19
C GLY A 480 13.99 -1.31 -21.57
N GLU A 481 15.05 -0.91 -22.26
CA GLU A 481 14.97 -0.45 -23.66
C GLU A 481 14.74 -1.65 -24.58
N ASN A 482 13.62 -1.67 -25.29
CA ASN A 482 13.23 -2.79 -26.16
C ASN A 482 14.21 -2.97 -27.32
N ALA A 483 14.62 -1.87 -27.94
CA ALA A 483 15.48 -1.88 -29.14
C ALA A 483 16.86 -2.51 -28.90
N SER A 484 17.38 -2.46 -27.68
CA SER A 484 18.67 -3.04 -27.31
C SER A 484 18.55 -4.30 -26.46
N GLN A 485 17.33 -4.84 -26.30
CA GLN A 485 17.03 -5.97 -25.41
C GLN A 485 17.57 -5.69 -24.00
N GLY A 486 17.28 -4.48 -23.47
CA GLY A 486 17.76 -4.01 -22.19
C GLY A 486 17.59 -5.07 -21.10
N SER A 487 18.67 -5.41 -20.40
CA SER A 487 18.71 -6.52 -19.43
C SER A 487 19.64 -6.19 -18.26
N LEU A 488 19.39 -6.78 -17.09
CA LEU A 488 20.29 -6.69 -15.94
C LEU A 488 20.87 -8.06 -15.60
N VAL A 489 22.20 -8.18 -15.60
CA VAL A 489 22.93 -9.38 -15.20
C VAL A 489 23.75 -9.08 -13.95
N VAL A 490 23.53 -9.82 -12.87
CA VAL A 490 24.41 -9.83 -11.70
C VAL A 490 25.34 -11.03 -11.83
N LYS A 491 26.62 -10.78 -12.09
CA LYS A 491 27.62 -11.83 -12.30
C LYS A 491 27.97 -12.54 -10.98
N PRO A 492 28.55 -13.76 -11.02
CA PRO A 492 29.02 -14.42 -9.81
C PRO A 492 29.98 -13.53 -9.01
N GLY A 493 29.63 -13.21 -7.75
CA GLY A 493 30.37 -12.30 -6.88
C GLY A 493 30.01 -10.80 -7.00
N GLY A 494 29.10 -10.42 -7.90
CA GLY A 494 28.42 -9.12 -7.91
C GLY A 494 27.19 -9.15 -6.99
N LEU A 495 26.75 -7.98 -6.53
CA LEU A 495 25.64 -7.87 -5.57
C LEU A 495 24.55 -6.91 -6.06
N ILE A 496 23.29 -7.28 -5.84
CA ILE A 496 22.14 -6.37 -5.97
C ILE A 496 21.47 -6.14 -4.62
N PHE A 497 21.14 -4.89 -4.30
CA PHE A 497 20.35 -4.50 -3.14
C PHE A 497 19.13 -3.72 -3.63
N ALA A 498 18.09 -4.45 -4.01
CA ALA A 498 16.80 -3.91 -4.43
C ALA A 498 15.77 -4.15 -3.32
N GLU A 499 15.77 -3.27 -2.32
CA GLU A 499 14.92 -3.39 -1.13
C GLU A 499 13.84 -2.32 -1.15
N GLY A 500 12.76 -2.57 -1.90
CA GLY A 500 11.55 -1.75 -1.87
C GLY A 500 10.81 -1.88 -0.54
N THR A 501 9.68 -1.18 -0.41
CA THR A 501 8.76 -1.31 0.73
C THR A 501 7.37 -1.71 0.24
N LYS A 502 6.47 -2.04 1.19
CA LYS A 502 5.06 -2.35 0.84
C LYS A 502 4.43 -1.20 0.05
N ASP A 503 4.72 0.05 0.44
CA ASP A 503 4.12 1.25 -0.14
C ASP A 503 4.94 1.81 -1.33
N GLU A 504 6.23 1.48 -1.40
CA GLU A 504 7.16 1.95 -2.43
C GLU A 504 7.96 0.77 -3.02
N PRO A 505 7.29 -0.17 -3.71
CA PRO A 505 7.98 -1.27 -4.38
C PRO A 505 8.87 -0.74 -5.52
N ILE A 506 10.00 -1.40 -5.75
CA ILE A 506 10.85 -1.15 -6.91
C ILE A 506 10.20 -1.79 -8.13
N VAL A 507 10.20 -1.10 -9.28
CA VAL A 507 9.57 -1.58 -10.51
C VAL A 507 10.57 -1.60 -11.66
N PHE A 508 10.87 -2.78 -12.17
CA PHE A 508 11.49 -2.97 -13.47
C PHE A 508 10.39 -3.21 -14.50
N THR A 509 10.37 -2.47 -15.61
CA THR A 509 9.26 -2.54 -16.57
C THR A 509 9.67 -2.17 -18.00
N SER A 510 8.78 -2.35 -18.97
CA SER A 510 8.97 -1.93 -20.36
C SER A 510 9.08 -0.41 -20.50
N GLU A 511 9.98 0.09 -21.34
CA GLU A 511 10.03 1.52 -21.68
C GLU A 511 8.73 2.05 -22.29
N PHE A 512 7.87 1.19 -22.85
CA PHE A 512 6.58 1.58 -23.41
C PHE A 512 5.52 1.88 -22.33
N THR A 513 5.82 1.63 -21.05
CA THR A 513 5.01 2.11 -19.91
C THR A 513 5.26 3.59 -19.57
N LYS A 514 6.30 4.22 -20.16
CA LYS A 514 6.59 5.64 -19.94
C LYS A 514 5.41 6.50 -20.37
N ALA A 515 5.11 7.54 -19.59
CA ALA A 515 4.10 8.52 -19.93
C ALA A 515 4.41 9.15 -21.31
N GLY A 516 3.42 9.19 -22.20
CA GLY A 516 3.57 9.69 -23.56
C GLY A 516 4.10 8.69 -24.59
N SER A 517 4.35 7.42 -24.22
CA SER A 517 4.64 6.36 -25.19
C SER A 517 3.49 6.21 -26.20
N THR A 518 3.83 6.05 -27.47
CA THR A 518 2.86 5.77 -28.56
C THR A 518 2.62 4.27 -28.76
N LYS A 519 3.41 3.42 -28.09
CA LYS A 519 3.26 1.96 -28.09
C LYS A 519 2.70 1.53 -26.74
N THR A 520 1.78 0.56 -26.78
CA THR A 520 1.31 -0.16 -25.60
C THR A 520 2.36 -1.22 -25.22
N PRO A 521 2.71 -1.37 -23.93
CA PRO A 521 3.62 -2.44 -23.50
C PRO A 521 3.04 -3.81 -23.83
N ASN A 522 3.91 -4.76 -24.14
CA ASN A 522 3.55 -6.12 -24.51
C ASN A 522 4.47 -7.14 -23.82
N TYR A 523 4.05 -8.41 -23.85
CA TYR A 523 4.83 -9.52 -23.31
C TYR A 523 6.21 -9.57 -23.97
N GLY A 524 7.28 -9.70 -23.18
CA GLY A 524 8.64 -9.80 -23.71
C GLY A 524 9.21 -8.50 -24.28
N ASP A 525 8.79 -7.35 -23.79
CA ASP A 525 9.28 -6.05 -24.28
C ASP A 525 10.75 -5.79 -23.93
N TRP A 526 11.31 -6.42 -22.90
CA TRP A 526 12.70 -6.28 -22.51
C TRP A 526 13.22 -7.58 -21.90
N GLY A 527 14.53 -7.69 -21.68
CA GLY A 527 15.15 -8.97 -21.34
C GLY A 527 14.68 -9.56 -20.02
N GLY A 528 14.77 -8.80 -18.93
CA GLY A 528 14.54 -9.30 -17.59
C GLY A 528 15.77 -9.16 -16.71
N ILE A 529 15.78 -9.91 -15.61
CA ILE A 529 16.85 -9.89 -14.61
C ILE A 529 17.46 -11.27 -14.48
N ILE A 530 18.79 -11.34 -14.55
CA ILE A 530 19.57 -12.58 -14.45
C ILE A 530 20.49 -12.46 -13.22
N LEU A 531 20.30 -13.32 -12.22
CA LEU A 531 21.22 -13.45 -11.08
C LEU A 531 22.05 -14.72 -11.24
N LEU A 532 23.37 -14.56 -11.28
CA LEU A 532 24.31 -15.66 -11.44
C LEU A 532 25.16 -15.79 -10.18
N GLY A 533 25.16 -16.98 -9.60
CA GLY A 533 25.86 -17.31 -8.38
C GLY A 533 26.92 -18.40 -8.55
N LYS A 534 27.47 -18.79 -7.39
CA LYS A 534 28.55 -19.80 -7.27
C LYS A 534 28.09 -21.09 -6.62
N ALA A 535 26.78 -21.29 -6.45
CA ALA A 535 26.22 -22.49 -5.85
C ALA A 535 26.26 -23.69 -6.82
N PRO A 536 26.19 -24.93 -6.29
CA PRO A 536 26.28 -26.14 -7.09
C PRO A 536 25.20 -26.25 -8.17
N ILE A 537 25.62 -26.76 -9.33
CA ILE A 537 24.78 -27.20 -10.44
C ILE A 537 25.23 -28.60 -10.87
N ASN A 538 24.39 -29.34 -11.58
CA ASN A 538 24.68 -30.74 -11.94
C ASN A 538 25.29 -30.93 -13.35
N VAL A 539 25.69 -29.83 -13.99
CA VAL A 539 26.44 -29.82 -15.23
C VAL A 539 27.87 -30.29 -14.98
N ALA A 540 28.43 -31.09 -15.90
CA ALA A 540 29.80 -31.59 -15.79
C ALA A 540 30.80 -30.43 -15.64
N GLY A 541 31.63 -30.48 -14.59
CA GLY A 541 32.58 -29.40 -14.26
C GLY A 541 32.00 -28.31 -13.34
N GLY A 542 30.71 -28.37 -13.00
CA GLY A 542 30.07 -27.48 -12.02
C GLY A 542 29.88 -26.03 -12.51
N LYS A 543 29.99 -25.80 -13.82
CA LYS A 543 29.83 -24.49 -14.45
C LYS A 543 29.09 -24.61 -15.78
N ALA A 544 28.30 -23.61 -16.12
CA ALA A 544 27.57 -23.52 -17.38
C ALA A 544 27.47 -22.06 -17.85
N LEU A 545 27.08 -21.87 -19.11
CA LEU A 545 26.67 -20.57 -19.63
C LEU A 545 25.17 -20.46 -19.49
N ILE A 546 24.68 -19.35 -18.92
CA ILE A 546 23.25 -19.08 -18.87
C ILE A 546 22.74 -18.81 -20.29
N GLU A 547 21.52 -19.24 -20.58
CA GLU A 547 20.82 -18.82 -21.79
C GLU A 547 20.64 -17.29 -21.86
N GLY A 548 20.27 -16.79 -23.04
CA GLY A 548 20.30 -15.39 -23.39
C GLY A 548 21.74 -14.90 -23.61
N PRO A 549 22.29 -14.03 -22.73
CA PRO A 549 23.59 -13.37 -22.97
C PRO A 549 24.82 -14.27 -22.84
N GLY A 550 24.70 -15.54 -22.41
CA GLY A 550 25.83 -16.49 -22.39
C GLY A 550 26.84 -16.27 -21.25
N ASP A 551 26.41 -15.69 -20.14
CA ASP A 551 27.26 -15.40 -18.99
C ASP A 551 27.49 -16.66 -18.10
N GLU A 552 28.74 -16.93 -17.70
CA GLU A 552 29.08 -18.10 -16.86
C GLU A 552 28.48 -18.02 -15.44
N TYR A 553 27.99 -19.16 -14.93
CA TYR A 553 27.49 -19.36 -13.56
C TYR A 553 27.82 -20.77 -13.01
N GLY A 554 27.54 -20.98 -11.72
CA GLY A 554 27.73 -22.25 -11.03
C GLY A 554 29.04 -22.32 -10.26
N GLY A 555 29.11 -23.26 -9.32
CA GLY A 555 30.30 -23.50 -8.52
C GLY A 555 30.08 -24.55 -7.44
N THR A 556 30.62 -24.32 -6.24
CA THR A 556 30.52 -25.25 -5.11
C THR A 556 30.00 -24.60 -3.82
N ASP A 557 29.74 -23.30 -3.86
CA ASP A 557 29.41 -22.51 -2.67
C ASP A 557 27.89 -22.45 -2.45
N VAL A 558 27.39 -23.38 -1.63
CA VAL A 558 25.98 -23.41 -1.25
C VAL A 558 25.53 -22.16 -0.49
N GLU A 559 26.47 -21.43 0.13
CA GLU A 559 26.19 -20.21 0.88
C GLU A 559 26.49 -18.93 0.07
N ASP A 560 26.65 -19.04 -1.26
CA ASP A 560 26.83 -17.88 -2.13
C ASP A 560 25.71 -16.84 -1.94
N ASN A 561 26.08 -15.57 -2.09
CA ASN A 561 25.19 -14.44 -1.88
C ASN A 561 25.26 -13.46 -3.06
N SER A 562 24.16 -13.34 -3.79
CA SER A 562 23.97 -12.38 -4.87
C SER A 562 23.26 -11.10 -4.42
N GLY A 563 22.92 -10.99 -3.12
CA GLY A 563 22.31 -9.82 -2.50
C GLY A 563 20.84 -10.03 -2.08
N VAL A 564 20.05 -8.96 -2.17
CA VAL A 564 18.67 -8.90 -1.68
C VAL A 564 17.75 -8.31 -2.75
N MET A 565 16.64 -9.01 -3.02
CA MET A 565 15.49 -8.46 -3.73
C MET A 565 14.25 -8.60 -2.85
N LYS A 566 13.65 -7.46 -2.49
CA LYS A 566 12.46 -7.40 -1.64
C LYS A 566 11.47 -6.34 -2.12
N TYR A 567 10.19 -6.70 -2.24
CA TYR A 567 9.13 -5.82 -2.76
C TYR A 567 9.50 -5.27 -4.15
N VAL A 568 9.70 -6.20 -5.09
CA VAL A 568 10.12 -5.92 -6.47
C VAL A 568 9.04 -6.38 -7.44
N ARG A 569 8.70 -5.53 -8.41
CA ARG A 569 7.87 -5.89 -9.57
C ARG A 569 8.72 -5.89 -10.82
N ILE A 570 8.61 -6.95 -11.60
CA ILE A 570 9.28 -7.16 -12.88
C ILE A 570 8.15 -7.34 -13.91
N GLU A 571 7.90 -6.32 -14.71
CA GLU A 571 6.73 -6.23 -15.59
C GLU A 571 7.18 -6.23 -17.04
N TYR A 572 6.49 -7.01 -17.89
CA TYR A 572 6.82 -7.17 -19.30
C TYR A 572 8.26 -7.65 -19.64
N PRO A 573 8.95 -8.45 -18.79
CA PRO A 573 10.27 -9.01 -19.15
C PRO A 573 10.10 -10.19 -20.12
N GLY A 574 11.14 -10.97 -20.39
CA GLY A 574 10.97 -12.24 -21.11
C GLY A 574 11.19 -12.12 -22.62
N ILE A 575 12.37 -11.72 -23.11
CA ILE A 575 12.58 -11.45 -24.56
C ILE A 575 13.31 -12.59 -25.25
N ALA A 576 12.90 -12.89 -26.49
CA ALA A 576 13.70 -13.71 -27.40
C ALA A 576 15.03 -12.98 -27.72
N TYR A 577 16.14 -13.46 -27.14
CA TYR A 577 17.46 -12.86 -27.31
C TYR A 577 18.05 -13.19 -28.68
N SER A 578 17.92 -14.45 -29.10
CA SER A 578 18.17 -14.94 -30.45
C SER A 578 17.26 -16.12 -30.78
N LEU A 579 17.37 -16.73 -31.96
CA LEU A 579 16.52 -17.87 -32.34
C LEU A 579 16.70 -19.05 -31.35
N ASN A 580 15.62 -19.44 -30.65
CA ASN A 580 15.60 -20.49 -29.62
C ASN A 580 16.59 -20.24 -28.47
N ASN A 581 16.71 -18.99 -28.05
CA ASN A 581 17.53 -18.59 -26.92
C ASN A 581 16.96 -17.29 -26.37
N GLU A 582 16.28 -17.42 -25.25
CA GLU A 582 15.45 -16.40 -24.64
C GLU A 582 16.09 -15.90 -23.33
N ILE A 583 15.53 -14.84 -22.76
CA ILE A 583 15.82 -14.40 -21.39
C ILE A 583 14.49 -14.40 -20.67
N ASN A 584 14.43 -14.94 -19.45
CA ASN A 584 13.21 -15.06 -18.65
C ASN A 584 12.89 -13.81 -17.85
N GLY A 585 11.79 -13.85 -17.11
CA GLY A 585 11.41 -12.77 -16.19
C GLY A 585 12.44 -12.53 -15.10
N LEU A 586 12.63 -13.53 -14.23
CA LEU A 586 13.71 -13.61 -13.27
C LEU A 586 14.45 -14.94 -13.42
N THR A 587 15.64 -14.89 -14.03
CA THR A 587 16.53 -16.03 -14.23
C THR A 587 17.51 -16.17 -13.06
N LEU A 588 17.61 -17.38 -12.49
CA LEU A 588 18.44 -17.67 -11.32
C LEU A 588 19.42 -18.82 -11.63
N GLY A 589 20.66 -18.47 -11.99
CA GLY A 589 21.71 -19.45 -12.30
C GLY A 589 22.63 -19.71 -11.12
N GLY A 590 22.56 -20.89 -10.51
CA GLY A 590 23.49 -21.30 -9.45
C GLY A 590 23.51 -20.36 -8.25
N VAL A 591 22.36 -19.78 -7.89
CA VAL A 591 22.26 -18.79 -6.79
C VAL A 591 22.28 -19.50 -5.44
N GLY A 592 23.08 -19.00 -4.49
CA GLY A 592 23.25 -19.59 -3.16
C GLY A 592 22.18 -19.22 -2.13
N ASN A 593 22.18 -19.94 -1.01
CA ASN A 593 21.14 -19.86 0.02
C ASN A 593 21.23 -18.63 0.94
N LYS A 594 22.27 -17.81 0.81
CA LYS A 594 22.38 -16.52 1.51
C LYS A 594 21.77 -15.35 0.73
N THR A 595 21.51 -15.53 -0.56
CA THR A 595 20.71 -14.60 -1.34
C THR A 595 19.28 -14.56 -0.81
N LYS A 596 18.70 -13.37 -0.68
CA LYS A 596 17.36 -13.18 -0.14
C LYS A 596 16.38 -12.71 -1.21
N LEU A 597 15.39 -13.54 -1.53
CA LEU A 597 14.33 -13.25 -2.50
C LEU A 597 12.95 -13.32 -1.81
N GLU A 598 12.32 -12.17 -1.58
CA GLU A 598 11.02 -12.10 -0.91
C GLU A 598 10.10 -11.07 -1.59
N TYR A 599 8.80 -11.35 -1.74
CA TYR A 599 7.85 -10.38 -2.30
C TYR A 599 8.29 -9.90 -3.69
N ILE A 600 8.35 -10.85 -4.64
CA ILE A 600 8.71 -10.58 -6.02
C ILE A 600 7.54 -10.95 -6.92
N GLN A 601 7.14 -10.02 -7.77
CA GLN A 601 6.15 -10.27 -8.80
C GLN A 601 6.83 -10.21 -10.15
N VAL A 602 6.59 -11.22 -10.98
CA VAL A 602 6.85 -11.20 -12.42
C VAL A 602 5.50 -11.20 -13.14
N SER A 603 5.32 -10.30 -14.10
CA SER A 603 4.07 -10.22 -14.84
C SER A 603 4.26 -9.89 -16.31
N TYR A 604 3.41 -10.47 -17.16
CA TYR A 604 3.49 -10.32 -18.61
C TYR A 604 4.87 -10.74 -19.15
N SER A 605 5.49 -11.75 -18.52
CA SER A 605 6.75 -12.31 -19.02
C SER A 605 6.50 -12.89 -20.40
N GLY A 606 7.35 -12.56 -21.38
CA GLY A 606 7.28 -13.15 -22.71
C GLY A 606 7.87 -14.56 -22.82
N ASP A 607 8.40 -15.05 -21.70
CA ASP A 607 8.89 -16.40 -21.50
C ASP A 607 8.53 -16.83 -20.07
N ASP A 608 9.33 -17.70 -19.46
CA ASP A 608 9.16 -18.11 -18.07
C ASP A 608 9.13 -16.93 -17.12
N SER A 609 8.26 -16.99 -16.11
CA SER A 609 8.20 -15.95 -15.09
C SER A 609 9.37 -16.06 -14.12
N PHE A 610 9.62 -17.27 -13.62
CA PHE A 610 10.75 -17.58 -12.75
C PHE A 610 11.41 -18.88 -13.20
N GLU A 611 12.72 -18.83 -13.42
CA GLU A 611 13.47 -20.03 -13.79
C GLU A 611 14.73 -20.20 -12.93
N PHE A 612 14.90 -21.42 -12.41
CA PHE A 612 15.98 -21.78 -11.50
C PHE A 612 16.90 -22.81 -12.15
N PHE A 613 18.02 -22.33 -12.70
CA PHE A 613 19.11 -23.14 -13.22
C PHE A 613 20.06 -23.56 -12.10
N GLY A 614 19.76 -24.66 -11.43
CA GLY A 614 20.58 -25.15 -10.32
C GLY A 614 20.61 -24.22 -9.10
N GLY A 615 21.52 -24.48 -8.16
CA GLY A 615 21.70 -23.66 -6.96
C GLY A 615 20.82 -24.07 -5.76
N THR A 616 20.83 -23.22 -4.72
CA THR A 616 20.27 -23.52 -3.38
C THR A 616 19.46 -22.36 -2.79
N VAL A 617 19.23 -21.30 -3.55
CA VAL A 617 18.50 -20.11 -3.09
C VAL A 617 17.10 -20.45 -2.56
N ASN A 618 16.74 -19.86 -1.43
CA ASN A 618 15.38 -19.96 -0.88
C ASN A 618 14.59 -18.69 -1.24
N ALA A 619 13.30 -18.82 -1.53
CA ALA A 619 12.45 -17.68 -1.88
C ALA A 619 11.02 -17.82 -1.36
N LYS A 620 10.38 -16.70 -1.02
CA LYS A 620 8.96 -16.71 -0.59
C LYS A 620 8.18 -15.49 -1.02
N TYR A 621 6.87 -15.63 -1.14
CA TYR A 621 5.97 -14.58 -1.64
C TYR A 621 6.28 -14.22 -3.10
N LEU A 622 6.17 -15.21 -4.00
CA LEU A 622 6.38 -15.01 -5.43
C LEU A 622 5.05 -14.99 -6.17
N ILE A 623 4.91 -14.09 -7.14
CA ILE A 623 3.72 -13.96 -7.98
C ILE A 623 4.16 -14.04 -9.44
N ALA A 624 3.71 -15.07 -10.15
CA ALA A 624 3.71 -15.14 -11.61
C ALA A 624 2.32 -14.75 -12.10
N TYR A 625 2.21 -13.63 -12.82
CA TYR A 625 0.92 -13.08 -13.24
C TYR A 625 0.88 -12.87 -14.74
N ARG A 626 0.12 -13.72 -15.42
CA ARG A 626 -0.03 -13.72 -16.88
C ARG A 626 1.35 -13.82 -17.54
N GLY A 627 2.10 -14.88 -17.25
CA GLY A 627 3.27 -15.25 -18.05
C GLY A 627 2.85 -15.82 -19.41
N TRP A 628 3.74 -15.78 -20.39
CA TRP A 628 3.51 -16.40 -21.70
C TRP A 628 3.82 -17.88 -21.64
N ASP A 629 5.00 -18.26 -21.14
CA ASP A 629 5.40 -19.66 -20.98
C ASP A 629 5.21 -20.21 -19.56
N ASP A 630 6.17 -20.90 -18.94
CA ASP A 630 5.98 -21.53 -17.64
C ASP A 630 6.06 -20.52 -16.49
N ASP A 631 5.23 -20.70 -15.47
CA ASP A 631 5.23 -19.74 -14.34
C ASP A 631 6.44 -19.96 -13.41
N PHE A 632 6.78 -21.22 -13.16
CA PHE A 632 7.91 -21.65 -12.33
C PHE A 632 8.58 -22.86 -12.98
N ASP A 633 9.82 -22.71 -13.44
CA ASP A 633 10.65 -23.81 -13.95
C ASP A 633 11.90 -24.00 -13.08
N THR A 634 12.30 -25.26 -12.89
CA THR A 634 13.46 -25.65 -12.11
C THR A 634 14.23 -26.78 -12.77
N ASP A 635 15.53 -26.61 -12.90
CA ASP A 635 16.41 -27.62 -13.47
C ASP A 635 17.85 -27.56 -12.92
N PHE A 636 18.77 -28.25 -13.61
CA PHE A 636 20.20 -28.36 -13.34
C PHE A 636 20.64 -28.54 -11.87
N GLY A 637 19.84 -29.24 -11.08
CA GLY A 637 20.17 -29.59 -9.71
C GLY A 637 19.67 -28.62 -8.65
N TYR A 638 18.70 -27.76 -8.96
CA TYR A 638 18.16 -26.80 -8.00
C TYR A 638 17.58 -27.50 -6.77
N SER A 639 17.90 -27.01 -5.57
CA SER A 639 17.55 -27.69 -4.30
C SER A 639 17.10 -26.75 -3.18
N GLY A 640 16.60 -25.56 -3.53
CA GLY A 640 16.14 -24.55 -2.58
C GLY A 640 14.78 -24.85 -1.92
N LYS A 641 14.39 -23.94 -1.02
CA LYS A 641 13.10 -23.95 -0.30
C LYS A 641 12.20 -22.80 -0.74
N LEU A 642 10.92 -23.08 -0.94
CA LEU A 642 9.95 -22.15 -1.53
C LEU A 642 8.63 -22.12 -0.75
N GLN A 643 8.11 -20.93 -0.42
CA GLN A 643 6.84 -20.77 0.29
C GLN A 643 5.99 -19.58 -0.19
N PHE A 644 4.67 -19.75 -0.29
CA PHE A 644 3.72 -18.71 -0.74
C PHE A 644 3.95 -18.27 -2.18
N LEU A 645 3.62 -19.16 -3.13
CA LEU A 645 3.78 -18.90 -4.56
C LEU A 645 2.42 -18.86 -5.23
N LEU A 646 2.16 -17.82 -6.02
CA LEU A 646 0.93 -17.64 -6.77
C LEU A 646 1.25 -17.64 -8.27
N SER A 647 0.53 -18.45 -9.03
CA SER A 647 0.42 -18.37 -10.49
C SER A 647 -1.03 -18.04 -10.88
N LEU A 648 -1.19 -17.15 -11.85
CA LEU A 648 -2.47 -16.70 -12.40
C LEU A 648 -2.36 -16.57 -13.92
N ARG A 649 -3.06 -17.42 -14.68
CA ARG A 649 -2.98 -17.44 -16.16
C ARG A 649 -4.02 -16.58 -16.85
N ASP A 650 -3.63 -16.02 -18.00
CA ASP A 650 -4.56 -15.50 -19.00
C ASP A 650 -5.05 -16.65 -19.89
N PRO A 651 -6.36 -16.92 -19.99
CA PRO A 651 -6.89 -17.99 -20.85
C PRO A 651 -6.54 -17.83 -22.33
N ALA A 652 -6.22 -16.63 -22.81
CA ALA A 652 -5.93 -16.37 -24.21
C ALA A 652 -4.46 -16.58 -24.60
N ILE A 653 -3.52 -16.51 -23.64
CA ILE A 653 -2.08 -16.40 -23.91
C ILE A 653 -1.34 -17.65 -23.41
N ALA A 654 -0.66 -18.35 -24.33
CA ALA A 654 0.21 -19.49 -24.06
C ALA A 654 1.29 -19.55 -25.12
N ASP A 655 2.46 -20.08 -24.78
CA ASP A 655 3.60 -20.17 -25.69
C ASP A 655 3.45 -21.28 -26.73
N ALA A 656 4.13 -21.14 -27.86
CA ALA A 656 4.17 -22.13 -28.92
C ALA A 656 4.84 -23.46 -28.50
N SER A 657 5.78 -23.40 -27.54
CA SER A 657 6.42 -24.53 -26.85
C SER A 657 5.42 -25.37 -26.06
N GLN A 658 4.30 -24.76 -25.65
CA GLN A 658 3.27 -25.20 -24.70
C GLN A 658 3.57 -24.81 -23.26
N SER A 659 2.54 -24.35 -22.55
CA SER A 659 2.72 -23.75 -21.21
C SER A 659 2.09 -24.55 -20.07
N ASN A 660 2.78 -24.50 -18.95
CA ASN A 660 2.52 -25.14 -17.68
C ASN A 660 2.48 -24.10 -16.54
N GLY A 661 1.85 -24.47 -15.42
CA GLY A 661 1.93 -23.66 -14.20
C GLY A 661 3.21 -23.90 -13.41
N PHE A 662 3.86 -25.02 -13.66
CA PHE A 662 5.04 -25.49 -12.97
C PHE A 662 5.69 -26.59 -13.79
N GLU A 663 6.99 -26.45 -14.08
CA GLU A 663 7.82 -27.48 -14.72
C GLU A 663 9.05 -27.77 -13.85
N SER A 664 9.50 -29.03 -13.84
CA SER A 664 10.70 -29.40 -13.10
C SER A 664 11.42 -30.60 -13.68
N ASP A 665 12.65 -30.33 -14.10
CA ASP A 665 13.60 -31.24 -14.73
C ASP A 665 14.82 -31.47 -13.84
N ASN A 666 15.56 -32.56 -14.05
CA ASN A 666 16.94 -32.63 -13.55
C ASN A 666 17.93 -31.99 -14.52
N ASP A 667 17.79 -32.37 -15.78
CA ASP A 667 18.53 -31.91 -16.95
C ASP A 667 17.83 -32.46 -18.20
N GLY A 668 18.16 -31.93 -19.38
CA GLY A 668 17.52 -32.32 -20.64
C GLY A 668 17.66 -33.80 -21.04
N SER A 669 18.61 -34.54 -20.46
CA SER A 669 18.78 -35.98 -20.71
C SER A 669 18.05 -36.87 -19.70
N GLY A 670 17.54 -36.29 -18.61
CA GLY A 670 16.97 -37.02 -17.49
C GLY A 670 18.02 -37.84 -16.71
N SER A 671 19.25 -37.33 -16.60
CA SER A 671 20.32 -38.03 -15.88
C SER A 671 20.05 -38.11 -14.36
N THR A 672 20.92 -38.79 -13.63
CA THR A 672 20.92 -38.82 -12.16
C THR A 672 22.10 -38.06 -11.56
N ASN A 673 22.67 -37.11 -12.31
CA ASN A 673 23.80 -36.30 -11.87
C ASN A 673 23.48 -35.57 -10.56
N SER A 674 24.49 -35.45 -9.70
CA SER A 674 24.39 -34.77 -8.42
C SER A 674 24.84 -33.31 -8.54
N PRO A 675 24.15 -32.35 -7.90
CA PRO A 675 22.89 -32.53 -7.17
C PRO A 675 21.71 -32.84 -8.11
N ARG A 676 20.78 -33.68 -7.68
CA ARG A 676 19.52 -33.82 -8.42
C ARG A 676 18.59 -32.65 -8.10
N THR A 677 17.83 -32.15 -9.08
CA THR A 677 16.82 -31.11 -8.86
C THR A 677 15.81 -31.63 -7.85
N SER A 678 15.79 -31.05 -6.66
CA SER A 678 15.08 -31.56 -5.49
C SER A 678 14.51 -30.46 -4.56
N PRO A 679 13.85 -29.42 -5.11
CA PRO A 679 13.32 -28.33 -4.30
C PRO A 679 12.21 -28.78 -3.36
N THR A 680 12.03 -28.01 -2.28
CA THR A 680 10.97 -28.21 -1.29
C THR A 680 9.99 -27.04 -1.29
N TRP A 681 8.72 -27.34 -1.53
CA TRP A 681 7.65 -26.35 -1.75
C TRP A 681 6.58 -26.45 -0.68
N TYR A 682 6.13 -25.30 -0.18
CA TYR A 682 4.98 -25.17 0.70
C TYR A 682 4.05 -24.05 0.23
N ASN A 683 2.74 -24.24 0.38
CA ASN A 683 1.74 -23.18 0.18
C ASN A 683 1.82 -22.56 -1.23
N VAL A 684 1.53 -23.35 -2.26
CA VAL A 684 1.58 -22.93 -3.68
C VAL A 684 0.17 -22.91 -4.26
N THR A 685 -0.25 -21.84 -4.93
CA THR A 685 -1.51 -21.76 -5.67
C THR A 685 -1.24 -21.55 -7.15
N LEU A 686 -1.66 -22.50 -8.00
CA LEU A 686 -1.55 -22.42 -9.46
C LEU A 686 -2.97 -22.33 -10.05
N ILE A 687 -3.34 -21.17 -10.59
CA ILE A 687 -4.65 -20.92 -11.19
C ILE A 687 -4.48 -20.87 -12.71
N GLY A 688 -4.92 -21.95 -13.34
CA GLY A 688 -4.87 -22.15 -14.78
C GLY A 688 -5.94 -21.40 -15.54
N PRO A 689 -6.04 -21.64 -16.86
CA PRO A 689 -6.86 -20.84 -17.76
C PRO A 689 -8.37 -21.13 -17.66
N ALA A 690 -8.79 -22.22 -17.01
CA ALA A 690 -10.18 -22.67 -17.02
C ALA A 690 -10.89 -22.36 -15.71
N ALA A 691 -11.71 -21.29 -15.68
CA ALA A 691 -12.56 -20.96 -14.54
C ALA A 691 -13.56 -22.07 -14.22
N THR A 692 -14.09 -22.71 -15.26
CA THR A 692 -14.97 -23.88 -15.21
C THR A 692 -14.48 -24.95 -16.18
N THR A 693 -14.97 -26.18 -16.05
CA THR A 693 -14.64 -27.30 -16.96
C THR A 693 -15.10 -27.08 -18.41
N SER A 694 -15.98 -26.09 -18.65
CA SER A 694 -16.46 -25.69 -19.97
C SER A 694 -15.83 -24.39 -20.49
N THR A 695 -14.84 -23.83 -19.78
CA THR A 695 -14.17 -22.61 -20.21
C THR A 695 -13.36 -22.88 -21.48
N THR A 696 -13.51 -22.02 -22.49
CA THR A 696 -12.64 -22.02 -23.69
C THR A 696 -11.36 -21.26 -23.39
N PHE A 697 -10.22 -21.86 -23.70
CA PHE A 697 -8.90 -21.27 -23.52
C PHE A 697 -7.95 -21.71 -24.65
N ASN A 698 -6.77 -21.11 -24.71
CA ASN A 698 -5.75 -21.43 -25.70
C ASN A 698 -5.33 -22.91 -25.62
N SER A 699 -5.39 -23.62 -26.74
CA SER A 699 -5.13 -25.06 -26.80
C SER A 699 -3.67 -25.44 -26.56
N LEU A 700 -2.76 -24.49 -26.33
CA LEU A 700 -1.35 -24.73 -26.00
C LEU A 700 -1.12 -24.92 -24.50
N PHE A 701 -2.09 -24.61 -23.65
CA PHE A 701 -2.02 -24.96 -22.22
C PHE A 701 -1.99 -26.48 -22.00
N ARG A 702 -1.17 -26.94 -21.05
CA ARG A 702 -1.00 -28.37 -20.76
C ARG A 702 -1.28 -28.74 -19.32
N ASN A 703 -0.39 -28.38 -18.40
CA ASN A 703 -0.36 -28.99 -17.07
C ASN A 703 -0.33 -27.92 -15.97
N GLY A 704 -1.01 -28.20 -14.85
CA GLY A 704 -0.79 -27.46 -13.62
C GLY A 704 0.61 -27.71 -13.08
N MET A 705 1.02 -28.98 -13.04
CA MET A 705 2.41 -29.36 -12.73
C MET A 705 2.91 -30.44 -13.69
N HIS A 706 4.13 -30.26 -14.18
CA HIS A 706 4.86 -31.22 -15.00
C HIS A 706 6.17 -31.61 -14.31
N LEU A 707 6.22 -32.83 -13.78
CA LEU A 707 7.38 -33.32 -13.03
C LEU A 707 8.04 -34.42 -13.85
N ARG A 708 9.27 -34.18 -14.34
CA ARG A 708 9.91 -35.12 -15.27
C ARG A 708 11.42 -35.21 -15.14
N ARG A 709 12.04 -35.97 -16.06
CA ARG A 709 13.49 -36.04 -16.30
C ARG A 709 14.32 -36.15 -15.01
N SER A 710 13.96 -37.07 -14.13
CA SER A 710 14.68 -37.33 -12.88
C SER A 710 14.66 -36.17 -11.85
N SER A 711 13.65 -35.31 -11.83
CA SER A 711 13.45 -34.39 -10.71
C SER A 711 12.90 -35.11 -9.44
N GLN A 712 13.17 -34.55 -8.26
CA GLN A 712 12.84 -35.09 -6.93
C GLN A 712 12.11 -34.07 -6.05
N ASN A 713 10.97 -33.58 -6.56
CA ASN A 713 10.19 -32.54 -5.92
C ASN A 713 9.50 -32.99 -4.63
N LYS A 714 9.60 -32.16 -3.59
CA LYS A 714 8.90 -32.35 -2.30
C LYS A 714 7.86 -31.25 -2.14
N ILE A 715 6.63 -31.52 -2.54
CA ILE A 715 5.57 -30.51 -2.61
C ILE A 715 4.55 -30.75 -1.49
N HIS A 716 4.29 -29.70 -0.72
CA HIS A 716 3.28 -29.67 0.34
C HIS A 716 2.28 -28.55 0.11
N ASN A 717 1.02 -28.79 0.46
CA ASN A 717 -0.01 -27.73 0.53
C ASN A 717 -0.16 -26.96 -0.79
N ALA A 718 -0.13 -27.66 -1.93
CA ALA A 718 -0.35 -27.04 -3.23
C ALA A 718 -1.85 -27.03 -3.59
N LEU A 719 -2.32 -25.95 -4.19
CA LEU A 719 -3.66 -25.79 -4.75
C LEU A 719 -3.51 -25.60 -6.26
N ILE A 720 -3.97 -26.56 -7.05
CA ILE A 720 -3.84 -26.57 -8.51
C ILE A 720 -5.24 -26.53 -9.09
N MET A 721 -5.60 -25.47 -9.80
CA MET A 721 -6.98 -25.22 -10.22
C MET A 721 -7.09 -24.87 -11.70
N GLY A 722 -8.09 -25.39 -12.40
CA GLY A 722 -8.45 -24.93 -13.74
C GLY A 722 -7.43 -25.21 -14.84
N TRP A 723 -6.63 -26.28 -14.70
CA TRP A 723 -5.65 -26.71 -15.71
C TRP A 723 -6.18 -27.84 -16.59
N PRO A 724 -5.77 -27.97 -17.87
CA PRO A 724 -6.21 -29.09 -18.70
C PRO A 724 -5.85 -30.44 -18.07
N GLN A 725 -4.58 -30.58 -17.67
CA GLN A 725 -4.12 -31.66 -16.82
C GLN A 725 -3.72 -31.09 -15.46
N GLY A 726 -4.21 -31.68 -14.36
CA GLY A 726 -3.85 -31.23 -13.02
C GLY A 726 -2.37 -31.48 -12.71
N LEU A 727 -1.96 -32.75 -12.78
CA LEU A 727 -0.60 -33.20 -12.53
C LEU A 727 -0.15 -34.21 -13.59
N LEU A 728 1.01 -33.96 -14.20
CA LEU A 728 1.73 -34.91 -15.05
C LEU A 728 3.04 -35.34 -14.38
N VAL A 729 3.22 -36.65 -14.20
CA VAL A 729 4.48 -37.26 -13.74
C VAL A 729 5.07 -38.12 -14.85
N ASP A 730 6.18 -37.69 -15.43
CA ASP A 730 6.82 -38.30 -16.58
C ASP A 730 8.26 -38.77 -16.25
N GLY A 731 8.74 -39.81 -16.93
CA GLY A 731 10.11 -40.31 -16.85
C GLY A 731 10.29 -41.40 -15.80
N THR A 732 10.99 -42.46 -16.18
CA THR A 732 11.19 -43.68 -15.36
C THR A 732 11.68 -43.38 -13.94
N ASN A 733 12.69 -42.52 -13.79
CA ASN A 733 13.28 -42.21 -12.49
C ASN A 733 12.36 -41.35 -11.62
N THR A 734 11.72 -40.33 -12.20
CA THR A 734 10.78 -39.46 -11.48
C THR A 734 9.57 -40.26 -10.98
N VAL A 735 9.01 -41.13 -11.83
CA VAL A 735 7.93 -42.04 -11.45
C VAL A 735 8.37 -42.98 -10.31
N ALA A 736 9.56 -43.58 -10.41
CA ALA A 736 10.07 -44.48 -9.38
C ALA A 736 10.23 -43.76 -8.02
N ASP A 737 10.77 -42.54 -8.03
CA ASP A 737 10.94 -41.74 -6.81
C ASP A 737 9.61 -41.31 -6.19
N MET A 738 8.62 -40.95 -7.01
CA MET A 738 7.25 -40.61 -6.57
C MET A 738 6.52 -41.80 -5.95
N LYS A 739 6.68 -43.00 -6.53
CA LYS A 739 6.16 -44.26 -5.96
C LYS A 739 6.85 -44.60 -4.63
N GLY A 740 8.15 -44.32 -4.52
CA GLY A 740 8.90 -44.52 -3.28
C GLY A 740 8.53 -43.54 -2.16
N GLY A 741 8.04 -42.34 -2.50
CA GLY A 741 7.43 -41.38 -1.56
C GLY A 741 8.39 -40.76 -0.52
N THR A 742 9.69 -41.01 -0.64
CA THR A 742 10.74 -40.48 0.26
C THR A 742 11.52 -39.35 -0.40
N ALA A 743 12.01 -39.57 -1.62
CA ALA A 743 12.80 -38.59 -2.35
C ALA A 743 11.92 -37.55 -3.07
N ALA A 744 10.74 -37.97 -3.56
CA ALA A 744 9.77 -37.12 -4.23
C ALA A 744 8.35 -37.46 -3.77
N PHE A 745 7.49 -36.46 -3.60
CA PHE A 745 6.07 -36.64 -3.25
C PHE A 745 5.27 -35.35 -3.43
N ILE A 746 3.94 -35.49 -3.46
CA ILE A 746 2.98 -34.39 -3.30
C ILE A 746 2.05 -34.73 -2.13
N LYS A 747 2.06 -33.90 -1.07
CA LYS A 747 1.34 -34.15 0.17
C LYS A 747 0.37 -33.04 0.51
N ASN A 748 -0.80 -33.43 1.01
CA ASN A 748 -1.79 -32.50 1.57
C ASN A 748 -2.22 -31.40 0.59
N SER A 749 -2.28 -31.74 -0.71
CA SER A 749 -2.57 -30.81 -1.80
C SER A 749 -3.99 -30.98 -2.35
N ILE A 750 -4.47 -29.98 -3.08
CA ILE A 750 -5.77 -29.98 -3.75
C ILE A 750 -5.56 -29.83 -5.26
N ILE A 751 -6.23 -30.66 -6.06
CA ILE A 751 -6.38 -30.47 -7.51
C ILE A 751 -7.86 -30.27 -7.83
N SER A 752 -8.20 -29.23 -8.59
CA SER A 752 -9.59 -28.87 -8.87
C SER A 752 -9.80 -28.46 -10.33
N GLY A 753 -10.98 -28.79 -10.87
CA GLY A 753 -11.46 -28.22 -12.13
C GLY A 753 -10.65 -28.59 -13.36
N SER A 754 -9.95 -29.74 -13.34
CA SER A 754 -9.19 -30.18 -14.51
C SER A 754 -10.11 -30.50 -15.69
N THR A 755 -9.80 -29.98 -16.88
CA THR A 755 -10.71 -30.11 -18.04
C THR A 755 -10.49 -31.36 -18.88
N THR A 756 -9.29 -31.94 -18.85
CA THR A 756 -8.94 -33.17 -19.59
C THR A 756 -8.65 -34.34 -18.65
N ALA A 757 -7.74 -34.16 -17.68
CA ALA A 757 -7.40 -35.21 -16.72
C ALA A 757 -6.90 -34.62 -15.39
N THR A 758 -7.30 -35.20 -14.26
CA THR A 758 -6.74 -34.79 -12.96
C THR A 758 -5.28 -35.24 -12.81
N PHE A 759 -4.97 -36.44 -13.28
CA PHE A 759 -3.64 -37.07 -13.17
C PHE A 759 -3.23 -37.71 -14.48
N LYS A 760 -1.95 -37.55 -14.85
CA LYS A 760 -1.34 -38.23 -15.99
C LYS A 760 0.05 -38.77 -15.65
N SER A 761 0.40 -39.94 -16.18
CA SER A 761 1.77 -40.47 -16.12
C SER A 761 2.14 -41.25 -17.38
N THR A 762 3.43 -41.30 -17.70
CA THR A 762 3.97 -42.15 -18.76
C THR A 762 4.14 -43.61 -18.35
N ASP A 763 4.06 -43.92 -17.05
CA ASP A 763 3.97 -45.30 -16.56
C ASP A 763 2.49 -45.70 -16.42
N ALA A 764 2.07 -46.71 -17.20
CA ALA A 764 0.69 -47.16 -17.24
C ALA A 764 0.20 -47.74 -15.91
N THR A 765 1.10 -48.32 -15.10
CA THR A 765 0.74 -48.86 -13.78
C THR A 765 0.50 -47.71 -12.82
N PHE A 766 1.45 -46.78 -12.72
CA PHE A 766 1.36 -45.63 -11.85
C PHE A 766 0.18 -44.74 -12.21
N GLN A 767 -0.10 -44.54 -13.50
CA GLN A 767 -1.30 -43.82 -13.98
C GLN A 767 -2.59 -44.31 -13.31
N THR A 768 -2.73 -45.62 -13.10
CA THR A 768 -3.91 -46.20 -12.42
C THR A 768 -3.85 -46.06 -10.90
N GLU A 769 -2.65 -46.03 -10.32
CA GLU A 769 -2.40 -45.88 -8.88
C GLU A 769 -2.51 -44.43 -8.40
N MET A 770 -2.26 -43.44 -9.26
CA MET A 770 -2.16 -42.01 -8.93
C MET A 770 -3.33 -41.47 -8.09
N PRO A 771 -4.62 -41.77 -8.38
CA PRO A 771 -5.71 -41.30 -7.52
C PRO A 771 -5.60 -41.79 -6.07
N THR A 772 -5.27 -43.07 -5.87
CA THR A 772 -5.07 -43.67 -4.53
C THR A 772 -3.78 -43.22 -3.88
N TRP A 773 -2.71 -43.06 -4.66
CA TRP A 773 -1.42 -42.52 -4.20
C TRP A 773 -1.58 -41.09 -3.68
N PHE A 774 -2.23 -40.22 -4.45
CA PHE A 774 -2.44 -38.82 -4.09
C PHE A 774 -3.32 -38.69 -2.84
N THR A 775 -4.45 -39.41 -2.79
CA THR A 775 -5.35 -39.39 -1.63
C THR A 775 -4.72 -40.02 -0.38
N GLY A 776 -3.92 -41.08 -0.53
CA GLY A 776 -3.15 -41.69 0.55
C GLY A 776 -2.11 -40.76 1.18
N LEU A 777 -1.66 -39.74 0.43
CA LEU A 777 -0.78 -38.67 0.89
C LEU A 777 -1.54 -37.42 1.39
N GLY A 778 -2.84 -37.56 1.69
CA GLY A 778 -3.69 -36.45 2.16
C GLY A 778 -4.17 -35.52 1.05
N GLY A 779 -3.96 -35.88 -0.21
CA GLY A 779 -4.42 -35.15 -1.37
C GLY A 779 -5.94 -35.21 -1.55
N ARG A 780 -6.52 -34.17 -2.16
CA ARG A 780 -7.96 -34.05 -2.41
C ARG A 780 -8.24 -33.56 -3.83
N THR A 781 -9.32 -34.02 -4.43
CA THR A 781 -9.69 -33.63 -5.79
C THR A 781 -11.12 -33.09 -5.83
N PHE A 782 -11.34 -32.02 -6.59
CA PHE A 782 -12.67 -31.45 -6.83
C PHE A 782 -12.96 -31.36 -8.32
N THR A 783 -14.21 -31.64 -8.70
CA THR A 783 -14.62 -31.52 -10.10
C THR A 783 -14.77 -30.06 -10.51
N ASN A 784 -15.28 -29.20 -9.63
CA ASN A 784 -15.52 -27.79 -9.94
C ASN A 784 -14.64 -26.88 -9.09
N ASN A 785 -14.09 -25.83 -9.70
CA ASN A 785 -13.30 -24.82 -8.99
C ASN A 785 -14.10 -24.10 -7.89
N ALA A 786 -15.41 -23.96 -8.06
CA ALA A 786 -16.29 -23.37 -7.04
C ALA A 786 -16.29 -24.15 -5.72
N ASP A 787 -16.01 -25.46 -5.75
CA ASP A 787 -15.99 -26.32 -4.55
C ASP A 787 -14.80 -25.99 -3.63
N VAL A 788 -13.76 -25.34 -4.16
CA VAL A 788 -12.62 -24.82 -3.39
C VAL A 788 -13.00 -23.54 -2.63
N LYS A 789 -14.09 -22.85 -3.02
CA LYS A 789 -14.60 -21.63 -2.36
C LYS A 789 -13.53 -20.54 -2.21
N LEU A 790 -13.00 -20.06 -3.32
CA LEU A 790 -12.23 -18.82 -3.37
C LEU A 790 -13.13 -17.66 -3.83
N SER A 791 -12.80 -16.42 -3.49
CA SER A 791 -13.64 -15.25 -3.78
C SER A 791 -13.88 -15.02 -5.28
N ASP A 792 -12.83 -14.73 -6.05
CA ASP A 792 -12.91 -14.46 -7.50
C ASP A 792 -11.57 -14.75 -8.20
N ALA A 793 -11.07 -15.97 -8.02
CA ALA A 793 -9.70 -16.34 -8.37
C ALA A 793 -9.37 -16.25 -9.87
N PHE A 794 -10.36 -16.41 -10.76
CA PHE A 794 -10.18 -16.46 -12.21
C PHE A 794 -10.47 -15.13 -12.93
N ASN A 795 -10.76 -14.07 -12.19
CA ASN A 795 -10.96 -12.75 -12.79
C ASN A 795 -9.62 -12.18 -13.26
N VAL A 796 -9.33 -12.33 -14.55
CA VAL A 796 -8.05 -11.91 -15.16
C VAL A 796 -7.77 -10.42 -14.99
N ALA A 797 -8.80 -9.58 -14.83
CA ALA A 797 -8.61 -8.14 -14.64
C ALA A 797 -8.38 -7.76 -13.17
N LYS A 798 -9.03 -8.46 -12.23
CA LYS A 798 -8.99 -8.19 -10.79
C LYS A 798 -9.08 -9.53 -10.01
N PRO A 799 -8.03 -10.36 -10.07
CA PRO A 799 -8.08 -11.70 -9.50
C PRO A 799 -8.14 -11.61 -7.98
N ASN A 800 -8.94 -12.45 -7.35
CA ASN A 800 -9.00 -12.56 -5.89
C ASN A 800 -8.93 -14.03 -5.45
N PRO A 801 -7.71 -14.57 -5.21
CA PRO A 801 -7.51 -15.95 -4.80
C PRO A 801 -7.70 -16.16 -3.29
N MET A 802 -8.24 -15.17 -2.55
CA MET A 802 -8.49 -15.32 -1.12
C MET A 802 -9.53 -16.42 -0.86
N PRO A 803 -9.28 -17.33 0.09
CA PRO A 803 -10.25 -18.34 0.49
C PRO A 803 -11.45 -17.70 1.21
N LEU A 804 -12.64 -18.17 0.87
CA LEU A 804 -13.87 -17.85 1.59
C LEU A 804 -14.04 -18.71 2.84
N ALA A 805 -14.94 -18.27 3.71
CA ALA A 805 -15.43 -19.03 4.84
C ALA A 805 -15.79 -20.48 4.48
N GLY A 806 -15.30 -21.43 5.28
CA GLY A 806 -15.56 -22.85 5.06
C GLY A 806 -14.93 -23.43 3.78
N SER A 807 -13.93 -22.75 3.20
CA SER A 807 -13.10 -23.31 2.14
C SER A 807 -12.36 -24.57 2.62
N PRO A 808 -12.28 -25.63 1.79
CA PRO A 808 -11.51 -26.83 2.12
C PRO A 808 -10.02 -26.56 2.31
N VAL A 809 -9.48 -25.43 1.84
CA VAL A 809 -8.05 -25.11 1.98
C VAL A 809 -7.59 -25.00 3.44
N PHE A 810 -8.50 -24.67 4.37
CA PHE A 810 -8.21 -24.56 5.80
C PHE A 810 -8.14 -25.91 6.53
N THR A 811 -8.38 -27.02 5.83
CA THR A 811 -8.40 -28.36 6.44
C THR A 811 -7.35 -29.25 5.81
N GLY A 812 -6.74 -30.13 6.61
CA GLY A 812 -5.86 -31.19 6.12
C GLY A 812 -4.54 -30.73 5.49
N ALA A 813 -4.08 -29.50 5.77
CA ALA A 813 -2.75 -29.04 5.36
C ALA A 813 -1.64 -29.65 6.23
N ALA A 814 -0.46 -29.86 5.64
CA ALA A 814 0.76 -30.21 6.34
C ALA A 814 1.31 -28.98 7.09
N THR A 815 1.88 -29.18 8.28
CA THR A 815 2.57 -28.11 9.01
C THR A 815 3.95 -27.87 8.41
N PRO A 816 4.28 -26.63 7.97
CA PRO A 816 5.63 -26.32 7.51
C PRO A 816 6.68 -26.51 8.62
N PRO A 817 7.91 -26.94 8.30
CA PRO A 817 8.92 -27.24 9.30
C PRO A 817 9.46 -25.96 9.96
N ASN A 818 9.80 -26.04 11.25
CA ASN A 818 10.38 -24.93 12.00
C ASN A 818 11.90 -24.87 11.83
N ASP A 819 12.36 -24.52 10.64
CA ASP A 819 13.78 -24.49 10.27
C ASP A 819 14.36 -23.08 10.10
N GLY A 820 13.58 -22.06 10.48
CA GLY A 820 13.96 -20.64 10.36
C GLY A 820 13.63 -20.01 8.99
N PHE A 821 13.27 -20.79 7.98
CA PHE A 821 12.84 -20.27 6.67
C PHE A 821 11.31 -20.24 6.52
N PHE A 822 10.68 -21.40 6.73
CA PHE A 822 9.23 -21.56 6.54
C PHE A 822 8.42 -20.92 7.67
N ASP A 823 7.29 -20.33 7.32
CA ASP A 823 6.25 -19.92 8.25
C ASP A 823 5.45 -21.13 8.72
N THR A 824 5.76 -21.59 9.93
CA THR A 824 5.08 -22.73 10.60
C THR A 824 3.60 -22.50 10.89
N THR A 825 3.11 -21.25 10.81
CA THR A 825 1.71 -20.92 11.07
C THR A 825 0.81 -21.14 9.85
N ALA A 826 1.40 -21.30 8.66
CA ALA A 826 0.71 -21.47 7.38
C ALA A 826 0.09 -22.87 7.19
N ASN A 827 -0.78 -23.26 8.10
CA ASN A 827 -1.48 -24.55 8.13
C ASN A 827 -2.73 -24.55 7.23
N PHE A 828 -2.55 -24.15 5.96
CA PHE A 828 -3.59 -24.15 4.92
C PHE A 828 -3.00 -24.59 3.58
N VAL A 829 -3.85 -25.00 2.65
CA VAL A 829 -3.46 -25.38 1.27
C VAL A 829 -3.50 -24.16 0.36
N GLY A 830 -2.54 -24.04 -0.54
CA GLY A 830 -2.39 -22.86 -1.39
C GLY A 830 -1.58 -21.75 -0.72
N ALA A 831 -1.36 -20.68 -1.47
CA ALA A 831 -0.55 -19.52 -1.07
C ALA A 831 -1.26 -18.55 -0.13
N PHE A 832 -2.58 -18.64 0.03
CA PHE A 832 -3.37 -17.70 0.82
C PHE A 832 -4.15 -18.42 1.92
N GLY A 833 -4.02 -17.88 3.14
CA GLY A 833 -4.88 -18.17 4.27
C GLY A 833 -5.88 -17.02 4.45
N THR A 834 -6.01 -16.51 5.66
CA THR A 834 -6.86 -15.32 5.93
C THR A 834 -6.15 -13.98 5.66
N GLN A 835 -4.83 -13.98 5.47
CA GLN A 835 -4.05 -12.77 5.24
C GLN A 835 -3.71 -12.59 3.76
N ASN A 836 -3.89 -11.37 3.26
CA ASN A 836 -3.44 -10.97 1.93
C ASN A 836 -2.01 -10.40 1.99
N TRP A 837 -1.02 -11.27 1.79
CA TRP A 837 0.39 -10.84 1.73
C TRP A 837 0.77 -10.11 0.44
N ALA A 838 -0.09 -10.16 -0.60
CA ALA A 838 0.14 -9.48 -1.89
C ALA A 838 -0.29 -8.00 -1.86
N GLU A 839 -1.05 -7.59 -0.85
CA GLU A 839 -1.61 -6.24 -0.74
C GLU A 839 -0.51 -5.16 -0.71
N GLY A 840 -0.78 -4.01 -1.32
CA GLY A 840 0.03 -2.79 -1.21
C GLY A 840 1.23 -2.73 -2.16
N TRP A 841 1.95 -3.84 -2.33
CA TRP A 841 3.20 -3.86 -3.10
C TRP A 841 3.08 -4.49 -4.48
N SER A 842 2.23 -5.51 -4.63
CA SER A 842 1.98 -6.16 -5.92
C SER A 842 1.09 -5.26 -6.79
N SER A 843 1.01 -5.53 -8.09
CA SER A 843 0.02 -4.88 -8.95
C SER A 843 -1.39 -5.47 -8.81
N LEU A 844 -1.55 -6.53 -8.01
CA LEU A 844 -2.83 -7.18 -7.77
C LEU A 844 -3.62 -6.44 -6.68
N VAL A 845 -4.88 -6.12 -6.97
CA VAL A 845 -5.80 -5.49 -6.03
C VAL A 845 -6.91 -6.47 -5.70
N PHE A 846 -6.85 -7.07 -4.51
CA PHE A 846 -7.90 -7.96 -4.02
C PHE A 846 -8.97 -7.11 -3.32
N THR A 847 -10.21 -7.16 -3.80
CA THR A 847 -11.34 -6.57 -3.09
C THR A 847 -11.66 -7.43 -1.88
N ALA A 848 -11.64 -6.86 -0.67
CA ALA A 848 -12.14 -7.56 0.51
C ALA A 848 -13.61 -7.95 0.28
N THR A 849 -13.90 -9.26 0.20
CA THR A 849 -15.27 -9.78 0.12
C THR A 849 -15.60 -10.38 1.48
N ASP A 850 -16.45 -9.65 2.20
CA ASP A 850 -17.07 -9.96 3.49
C ASP A 850 -16.20 -10.02 4.77
N ILE A 851 -16.77 -9.36 5.78
CA ILE A 851 -16.41 -9.44 7.19
C ILE A 851 -17.07 -10.71 7.73
N GLU A 852 -16.32 -11.78 7.91
CA GLU A 852 -16.69 -12.72 8.97
C GLU A 852 -16.30 -12.05 10.29
N GLU A 853 -17.24 -12.06 11.25
CA GLU A 853 -17.05 -11.56 12.60
C GLU A 853 -15.67 -11.94 13.12
N GLU A 854 -14.76 -10.94 13.22
CA GLU A 854 -13.62 -11.08 14.09
C GLU A 854 -14.19 -11.37 15.47
N THR A 855 -14.06 -12.62 15.93
CA THR A 855 -13.95 -12.86 17.34
C THR A 855 -12.75 -12.05 17.79
N ASN A 856 -13.02 -10.84 18.32
CA ASN A 856 -12.09 -9.88 18.89
C ASN A 856 -10.92 -10.61 19.58
N HIS A 857 -9.84 -10.87 18.85
CA HIS A 857 -8.55 -11.08 19.49
C HIS A 857 -8.00 -9.69 19.74
N ALA A 858 -8.58 -9.03 20.75
CA ALA A 858 -8.08 -7.77 21.24
C ALA A 858 -6.55 -7.87 21.37
N LEU A 859 -5.84 -6.97 20.67
CA LEU A 859 -4.39 -6.90 20.79
C LEU A 859 -4.05 -6.81 22.28
N PRO A 860 -3.06 -7.59 22.76
CA PRO A 860 -2.69 -7.57 24.16
C PRO A 860 -2.42 -6.13 24.61
N THR A 861 -2.98 -5.69 25.72
CA THR A 861 -2.81 -4.30 26.18
C THR A 861 -1.54 -4.09 27.00
N LYS A 862 -0.83 -5.18 27.32
CA LYS A 862 0.39 -5.18 28.13
C LYS A 862 1.36 -6.28 27.70
N TYR A 863 2.64 -6.08 28.02
CA TYR A 863 3.64 -7.13 27.93
C TYR A 863 3.34 -8.17 29.02
N GLU A 864 3.16 -9.43 28.65
CA GLU A 864 2.90 -10.51 29.59
C GLU A 864 3.74 -11.73 29.24
N LEU A 865 4.24 -12.45 30.25
CA LEU A 865 4.89 -13.74 30.09
C LEU A 865 4.09 -14.74 30.93
N SER A 866 3.43 -15.70 30.29
CA SER A 866 2.60 -16.71 30.97
C SER A 866 3.45 -17.76 31.66
N GLN A 867 2.87 -18.46 32.64
CA GLN A 867 3.46 -19.68 33.18
C GLN A 867 3.55 -20.73 32.06
N ASN A 868 4.72 -21.37 31.91
CA ASN A 868 4.90 -22.44 30.94
C ASN A 868 3.94 -23.62 31.27
N TYR A 869 3.47 -24.32 30.24
CA TYR A 869 2.61 -25.49 30.40
C TYR A 869 3.04 -26.62 29.45
N PRO A 870 3.13 -27.88 29.93
CA PRO A 870 3.00 -28.29 31.33
C PRO A 870 4.11 -27.71 32.24
N ASN A 871 3.88 -27.66 33.55
CA ASN A 871 4.92 -27.33 34.55
C ASN A 871 4.58 -28.01 35.90
N PRO A 872 5.33 -29.03 36.36
CA PRO A 872 6.55 -29.57 35.76
C PRO A 872 6.34 -30.19 34.37
N PHE A 873 7.38 -30.27 33.55
CA PHE A 873 7.31 -30.78 32.17
C PHE A 873 8.35 -31.87 31.89
N ASN A 874 8.10 -32.71 30.88
CA ASN A 874 8.97 -33.82 30.45
C ASN A 874 8.82 -34.13 28.93
N PRO A 875 9.88 -34.03 28.12
CA PRO A 875 10.94 -33.04 28.21
C PRO A 875 10.51 -31.71 27.56
N SER A 876 9.26 -31.57 27.10
CA SER A 876 8.79 -30.39 26.35
C SER A 876 7.75 -29.57 27.11
N THR A 877 7.86 -28.25 27.01
CA THR A 877 6.87 -27.29 27.52
C THR A 877 6.61 -26.18 26.51
N THR A 878 5.45 -25.54 26.61
CA THR A 878 5.12 -24.32 25.86
C THR A 878 5.16 -23.11 26.77
N ILE A 879 5.84 -22.06 26.33
CA ILE A 879 5.94 -20.74 26.97
C ILE A 879 5.13 -19.75 26.12
N LYS A 880 4.12 -19.12 26.71
CA LYS A 880 3.33 -18.08 26.04
C LYS A 880 3.74 -16.70 26.53
N PHE A 881 3.76 -15.72 25.65
CA PHE A 881 3.96 -14.32 26.00
C PHE A 881 3.14 -13.42 25.08
N SER A 882 2.86 -12.19 25.51
CA SER A 882 2.13 -11.21 24.73
C SER A 882 2.85 -9.87 24.73
N MET A 883 2.69 -9.10 23.66
CA MET A 883 3.26 -7.76 23.53
C MET A 883 2.24 -6.80 22.89
N PRO A 884 2.07 -5.59 23.44
CA PRO A 884 1.08 -4.62 22.97
C PRO A 884 1.57 -3.76 21.79
N LYS A 885 2.87 -3.81 21.50
CA LYS A 885 3.54 -3.01 20.49
C LYS A 885 4.62 -3.83 19.83
N ASP A 886 4.80 -3.62 18.54
CA ASP A 886 5.90 -4.13 17.75
C ASP A 886 7.25 -3.77 18.39
N GLY A 887 8.25 -4.66 18.28
CA GLY A 887 9.57 -4.40 18.81
C GLY A 887 10.48 -5.62 18.83
N ILE A 888 11.75 -5.38 19.20
CA ILE A 888 12.72 -6.45 19.41
C ILE A 888 12.37 -7.18 20.71
N VAL A 889 12.32 -8.50 20.63
CA VAL A 889 12.05 -9.41 21.75
C VAL A 889 13.14 -10.48 21.83
N LYS A 890 13.65 -10.71 23.04
CA LYS A 890 14.53 -11.84 23.36
C LYS A 890 13.87 -12.70 24.45
N LEU A 891 13.60 -13.97 24.16
CA LEU A 891 13.12 -14.97 25.13
C LEU A 891 14.23 -16.00 25.37
N SER A 892 14.84 -15.99 26.55
CA SER A 892 15.97 -16.87 26.90
C SER A 892 15.67 -17.73 28.12
N VAL A 893 16.36 -18.87 28.24
CA VAL A 893 16.30 -19.84 29.34
C VAL A 893 17.62 -19.84 30.10
N PHE A 894 17.54 -19.89 31.43
CA PHE A 894 18.67 -19.84 32.36
C PHE A 894 18.62 -21.01 33.36
N ASN A 895 19.78 -21.51 33.77
CA ASN A 895 19.89 -22.46 34.87
C ASN A 895 19.88 -21.74 36.25
N VAL A 896 19.93 -22.51 37.34
CA VAL A 896 19.95 -21.95 38.72
C VAL A 896 21.19 -21.11 39.07
N LEU A 897 22.25 -21.21 38.27
CA LEU A 897 23.47 -20.39 38.41
C LEU A 897 23.37 -19.07 37.61
N GLY A 898 22.24 -18.82 36.92
CA GLY A 898 22.04 -17.63 36.08
C GLY A 898 22.73 -17.69 34.72
N GLN A 899 23.25 -18.85 34.31
CA GLN A 899 23.85 -19.03 32.99
C GLN A 899 22.75 -19.21 31.93
N GLU A 900 22.84 -18.50 30.81
CA GLU A 900 21.94 -18.68 29.66
C GLU A 900 22.22 -20.06 29.04
N VAL A 901 21.21 -20.93 29.03
CA VAL A 901 21.29 -22.30 28.51
C VAL A 901 20.47 -22.50 27.22
N GLY A 902 19.72 -21.48 26.80
CA GLY A 902 19.02 -21.47 25.51
C GLY A 902 18.42 -20.12 25.18
N SER A 903 18.37 -19.77 23.89
CA SER A 903 17.67 -18.60 23.36
C SER A 903 16.55 -19.10 22.45
N LEU A 904 15.29 -18.84 22.83
CA LEU A 904 14.09 -19.35 22.17
C LEU A 904 13.51 -18.37 21.14
N VAL A 905 13.70 -17.06 21.39
CA VAL A 905 13.34 -15.98 20.47
C VAL A 905 14.42 -14.91 20.59
N ASN A 906 14.89 -14.35 19.47
CA ASN A 906 15.76 -13.18 19.46
C ASN A 906 15.57 -12.41 18.15
N GLY A 907 14.72 -11.38 18.17
CA GLY A 907 14.46 -10.58 16.97
C GLY A 907 13.17 -9.76 17.05
N PHE A 908 12.82 -9.09 15.95
CA PHE A 908 11.62 -8.28 15.84
C PHE A 908 10.34 -9.13 15.83
N LYS A 909 9.32 -8.72 16.59
CA LYS A 909 7.98 -9.30 16.64
C LYS A 909 6.95 -8.17 16.61
N GLN A 910 5.79 -8.43 15.99
CA GLN A 910 4.65 -7.50 15.97
C GLN A 910 3.90 -7.53 17.30
N ALA A 911 2.98 -6.58 17.53
CA ALA A 911 2.03 -6.65 18.62
C ALA A 911 1.18 -7.93 18.48
N GLY A 912 1.06 -8.71 19.55
CA GLY A 912 0.36 -9.98 19.50
C GLY A 912 0.70 -10.91 20.65
N SER A 913 0.02 -12.06 20.67
CA SER A 913 0.29 -13.16 21.59
C SER A 913 1.06 -14.26 20.87
N TYR A 914 2.11 -14.75 21.51
CA TYR A 914 3.06 -15.71 20.99
C TYR A 914 3.12 -16.95 21.88
N SER A 915 3.40 -18.09 21.26
CA SER A 915 3.51 -19.39 21.92
C SER A 915 4.76 -20.09 21.40
N VAL A 916 5.72 -20.38 22.27
CA VAL A 916 7.03 -20.92 21.94
C VAL A 916 7.27 -22.22 22.69
N SER A 917 7.57 -23.30 21.98
CA SER A 917 7.87 -24.60 22.60
C SER A 917 9.36 -24.73 22.90
N TRP A 918 9.71 -25.24 24.07
CA TRP A 918 11.06 -25.60 24.47
C TRP A 918 11.14 -27.09 24.77
N ASN A 919 12.03 -27.80 24.08
CA ASN A 919 12.36 -29.19 24.36
C ASN A 919 13.70 -29.25 25.12
N ALA A 920 13.64 -29.69 26.37
CA ALA A 920 14.78 -29.74 27.27
C ALA A 920 15.39 -31.15 27.43
N GLY A 921 15.23 -32.03 26.43
CA GLY A 921 15.67 -33.43 26.50
C GLY A 921 17.16 -33.61 26.82
N SER A 922 18.01 -32.69 26.38
CA SER A 922 19.46 -32.68 26.63
C SER A 922 19.88 -32.07 27.98
N PHE A 923 18.94 -31.54 28.78
CA PHE A 923 19.22 -30.87 30.05
C PHE A 923 18.90 -31.76 31.26
N SER A 924 19.53 -31.53 32.41
CA SER A 924 19.29 -32.31 33.64
C SER A 924 17.96 -31.93 34.31
N SER A 925 17.28 -32.86 34.97
CA SER A 925 16.11 -32.54 35.82
C SER A 925 16.46 -31.45 36.83
N GLY A 926 15.55 -30.48 37.03
CA GLY A 926 15.83 -29.36 37.91
C GLY A 926 15.00 -28.11 37.60
N MET A 927 15.28 -27.04 38.32
CA MET A 927 14.66 -25.74 38.10
C MET A 927 15.41 -24.93 37.04
N TYR A 928 14.65 -24.30 36.16
CA TYR A 928 15.11 -23.36 35.14
C TYR A 928 14.30 -22.07 35.22
N PHE A 929 14.85 -20.99 34.69
CA PHE A 929 14.17 -19.71 34.55
C PHE A 929 14.07 -19.37 33.08
N TYR A 930 12.99 -18.72 32.66
CA TYR A 930 12.85 -18.16 31.32
C TYR A 930 12.49 -16.68 31.42
N ARG A 931 13.12 -15.87 30.58
CA ARG A 931 13.10 -14.42 30.64
C ARG A 931 12.78 -13.82 29.29
N LEU A 932 11.75 -12.98 29.28
CA LEU A 932 11.33 -12.17 28.14
C LEU A 932 11.92 -10.76 28.31
N GLU A 933 12.76 -10.34 27.39
CA GLU A 933 13.35 -9.01 27.29
C GLU A 933 12.78 -8.30 26.06
N THR A 934 12.32 -7.07 26.24
CA THR A 934 11.90 -6.16 25.16
C THR A 934 12.60 -4.82 25.35
N ASN A 935 12.47 -3.90 24.39
CA ASN A 935 13.12 -2.58 24.44
C ASN A 935 12.98 -1.85 25.81
N ASN A 936 11.85 -2.04 26.50
CA ASN A 936 11.53 -1.35 27.76
C ASN A 936 11.15 -2.27 28.93
N ASN A 937 11.12 -3.61 28.77
CA ASN A 937 10.62 -4.51 29.81
C ASN A 937 11.46 -5.79 29.92
N VAL A 938 11.61 -6.30 31.15
CA VAL A 938 12.20 -7.62 31.42
C VAL A 938 11.29 -8.39 32.37
N ILE A 939 10.76 -9.53 31.95
CA ILE A 939 9.83 -10.37 32.73
C ILE A 939 10.43 -11.77 32.84
N THR A 940 10.56 -12.32 34.06
CA THR A 940 11.14 -13.65 34.31
C THR A 940 10.15 -14.56 35.03
N LYS A 941 10.10 -15.84 34.63
CA LYS A 941 9.36 -16.91 35.33
C LYS A 941 10.21 -18.17 35.49
N LYS A 942 9.79 -19.06 36.41
CA LYS A 942 10.47 -20.33 36.70
C LYS A 942 9.71 -21.51 36.10
N MET A 943 10.42 -22.57 35.75
CA MET A 943 9.88 -23.85 35.27
C MET A 943 10.68 -25.03 35.83
N VAL A 944 10.06 -26.20 35.92
CA VAL A 944 10.65 -27.41 36.51
C VAL A 944 10.66 -28.53 35.47
N LEU A 945 11.85 -28.98 35.09
CA LEU A 945 12.04 -30.16 34.25
C LEU A 945 12.10 -31.40 35.15
N VAL A 946 11.25 -32.39 34.86
CA VAL A 946 11.25 -33.70 35.53
C VAL A 946 11.46 -34.75 34.46
N LYS A 947 12.57 -35.50 34.53
CA LYS A 947 12.81 -36.67 33.67
C LYS A 947 12.19 -37.92 34.25
#